data_AF-A0AAV0P876-F1
#
_entry.id   AF-A0AAV0P876-F1
#
_cell.length_a   1.000
_cell.length_b   1.000
_cell.length_c   1.000
_cell.angle_alpha   90.00
_cell.angle_beta   90.00
_cell.angle_gamma   90.00
#
_symmetry.space_group_name_H-M   'P 1'
#
loop_
_entity.id
_entity.type
_entity.pdbx_description
1 polymer ?
#
loop_
_entity_poly.entity_id
_entity_poly.type
_entity_poly.pdbx_seq_one_letter_code
_entity_poly.pdbx_strand_id
1 'polypeptide(L)'
;MAKPCETNKREGKKGEREETELELCTTMAAHKEDGKKLNKRKQSPASKPGRDGTATKKPKFGSSKVDDKKGKKPFKPVKKHAKSSHGEDSKQTKEPLSKRELRIEAKELAEARKKRRKRHYTLEQELAKLWEKMRQRNIAKEDRSKLISEAIQKMKGKIPEIATSHVSSRVLQTCVKYCSQTERDVVFGELRPHFLNFACNPYAVHLVKKMLDSASKKQLGDFISSLRGQVASLLRHMVGSVVVEHAYQAGNGTQRQELLLELYSTELQLFKDLSLIKESRLVDVIAKLNLQKSSVLRHMTSVIQPILEKGIVDHSILHRVLIEYLSIADKFSAADVLEQLSGPLLVRMIHTKDGSRIGMLCVKHGSAKERKKIVKGMKSHILKIAYDQYGSLVLACICSTVDDTKLLTKIVIRELQTSLKELVLDKNGRRPILQLLHPDCSRYFSPDEMASLNSSISSLSAKVGSESKSIGEEKTETNEISGDEENDVKEDTMAEGDETEDPVEGGKKDPLTRRQELLLESGLAESLVDVCTENVEEMLRSNFGKEVLYEVATGGSGGILFPSLGEKLNTLHETIAAVAAESKSEEPGKEHVFENFHSSRTIRKLVLDSPGFAAILWKNALKGKCSLWAQGHSSKVIHAFLDSTDDKVRNLAKKELQPLLKDGVLKVSEHKEATKKA
;
A
#
# COMPACT_ATOMS: atom_id res chain seq x y z
N MET A 1 -23.85 -45.60 -25.12
CA MET A 1 -23.89 -44.29 -25.79
C MET A 1 -24.19 -43.23 -24.75
N ALA A 2 -23.42 -42.15 -24.68
CA ALA A 2 -23.66 -41.02 -23.77
C ALA A 2 -23.15 -39.72 -24.43
N LYS A 3 -23.83 -38.59 -24.22
CA LYS A 3 -23.41 -37.27 -24.71
C LYS A 3 -22.52 -36.57 -23.67
N PRO A 4 -21.54 -35.73 -24.06
CA PRO A 4 -20.68 -35.02 -23.11
C PRO A 4 -21.40 -33.87 -22.40
N CYS A 5 -20.85 -33.44 -21.26
CA CYS A 5 -21.31 -32.27 -20.50
C CYS A 5 -20.52 -31.01 -20.90
N GLU A 6 -21.19 -29.86 -21.00
CA GLU A 6 -20.55 -28.57 -21.30
C GLU A 6 -20.04 -27.88 -20.02
N THR A 7 -18.74 -27.58 -19.96
CA THR A 7 -18.15 -26.77 -18.88
C THR A 7 -17.92 -25.34 -19.34
N ASN A 8 -18.75 -24.41 -18.87
CA ASN A 8 -18.76 -23.03 -19.34
C ASN A 8 -17.54 -22.22 -18.83
N LYS A 9 -16.77 -21.59 -19.75
CA LYS A 9 -15.56 -20.81 -19.42
C LYS A 9 -15.92 -19.38 -19.02
N ARG A 10 -15.56 -18.99 -17.79
CA ARG A 10 -15.49 -17.57 -17.40
C ARG A 10 -14.20 -16.93 -17.92
N GLU A 11 -14.31 -16.10 -18.95
CA GLU A 11 -13.21 -15.21 -19.35
C GLU A 11 -13.12 -14.00 -18.41
N GLY A 12 -11.95 -13.79 -17.81
CA GLY A 12 -11.72 -12.69 -16.87
C GLY A 12 -11.00 -11.51 -17.52
N LYS A 13 -11.60 -10.31 -17.46
CA LYS A 13 -10.95 -9.06 -17.89
C LYS A 13 -9.68 -8.79 -17.07
N LYS A 14 -8.52 -9.08 -17.66
CA LYS A 14 -7.20 -8.52 -17.27
C LYS A 14 -6.62 -7.82 -18.50
N GLY A 15 -6.65 -6.49 -18.51
CA GLY A 15 -6.13 -5.70 -19.64
C GLY A 15 -5.88 -4.22 -19.36
N GLU A 16 -6.70 -3.57 -18.54
CA GLU A 16 -6.74 -2.09 -18.45
C GLU A 16 -6.05 -1.49 -17.20
N ARG A 17 -5.31 -2.29 -16.42
CA ARG A 17 -4.68 -1.84 -15.16
C ARG A 17 -3.14 -1.75 -15.18
N GLU A 18 -2.48 -2.15 -16.26
CA GLU A 18 -1.00 -2.11 -16.38
C GLU A 18 -0.47 -0.88 -17.14
N GLU A 19 -1.25 -0.21 -18.00
CA GLU A 19 -0.75 0.95 -18.76
C GLU A 19 -0.62 2.23 -17.90
N THR A 20 -1.42 2.37 -16.83
CA THR A 20 -1.45 3.58 -15.98
C THR A 20 -0.25 3.74 -15.02
N GLU A 21 0.47 2.67 -14.69
CA GLU A 21 1.68 2.77 -13.83
C GLU A 21 2.91 3.31 -14.59
N LEU A 22 2.96 3.11 -15.92
CA LEU A 22 4.11 3.48 -16.74
C LEU A 22 4.23 5.00 -16.98
N GLU A 23 3.13 5.74 -16.95
CA GLU A 23 3.17 7.19 -17.17
C GLU A 23 3.58 7.96 -15.89
N LEU A 24 3.09 7.57 -14.71
CA LEU A 24 3.35 8.30 -13.46
C LEU A 24 4.85 8.36 -13.10
N CYS A 25 5.61 7.29 -13.35
CA CYS A 25 7.02 7.23 -12.97
C CYS A 25 7.97 8.08 -13.85
N THR A 26 7.48 8.59 -15.00
CA THR A 26 8.33 9.25 -16.00
C THR A 26 8.48 10.77 -15.78
N THR A 27 7.63 11.39 -14.96
CA THR A 27 7.48 12.86 -14.89
C THR A 27 8.48 13.57 -13.98
N MET A 28 9.12 12.89 -13.02
CA MET A 28 9.96 13.54 -11.99
C MET A 28 11.41 13.87 -12.44
N ALA A 29 11.79 13.57 -13.68
CA ALA A 29 13.18 13.65 -14.14
C ALA A 29 13.55 14.94 -14.94
N ALA A 30 12.61 15.87 -15.17
CA ALA A 30 12.77 16.91 -16.19
C ALA A 30 12.27 18.31 -15.81
N HIS A 31 12.83 18.92 -14.76
CA HIS A 31 12.80 20.38 -14.58
C HIS A 31 14.21 20.96 -14.46
N LYS A 32 14.69 21.56 -15.55
CA LYS A 32 15.71 22.62 -15.54
C LYS A 32 15.15 23.85 -16.24
N GLU A 33 15.59 25.01 -15.79
CA GLU A 33 15.07 26.31 -16.23
C GLU A 33 15.52 26.66 -17.64
N ASP A 34 14.63 27.28 -18.43
CA ASP A 34 15.00 27.98 -19.68
C ASP A 34 14.18 29.27 -19.80
N GLY A 35 14.62 30.30 -19.06
CA GLY A 35 13.88 31.56 -18.89
C GLY A 35 13.94 32.49 -20.09
N LYS A 36 12.88 32.52 -20.92
CA LYS A 36 12.82 33.33 -22.15
C LYS A 36 12.27 34.74 -21.88
N LYS A 37 13.16 35.74 -21.84
CA LYS A 37 12.83 37.15 -21.58
C LYS A 37 11.95 37.80 -22.67
N LEU A 38 11.00 38.63 -22.25
CA LEU A 38 10.31 39.63 -23.08
C LEU A 38 10.30 41.00 -22.36
N ASN A 39 10.60 42.07 -23.09
CA ASN A 39 10.77 43.43 -22.53
C ASN A 39 9.46 44.25 -22.57
N LYS A 40 9.16 45.03 -21.51
CA LYS A 40 8.23 46.19 -21.59
C LYS A 40 8.45 47.31 -20.52
N ARG A 41 9.59 48.00 -20.64
CA ARG A 41 9.81 49.46 -20.47
C ARG A 41 8.77 50.34 -19.71
N LYS A 42 9.13 50.86 -18.53
CA LYS A 42 9.02 52.29 -18.06
C LYS A 42 9.73 52.42 -16.67
N GLN A 43 10.61 53.41 -16.44
CA GLN A 43 10.42 54.77 -15.86
C GLN A 43 9.82 54.81 -14.43
N SER A 44 10.32 55.58 -13.44
CA SER A 44 11.59 56.34 -13.26
C SER A 44 11.85 56.61 -11.72
N PRO A 45 12.57 57.64 -11.17
CA PRO A 45 13.51 57.41 -10.05
C PRO A 45 13.32 58.31 -8.77
N ALA A 46 14.37 58.40 -7.93
CA ALA A 46 14.57 59.25 -6.71
C ALA A 46 14.06 58.67 -5.36
N SER A 47 14.64 58.93 -4.17
CA SER A 47 15.97 59.51 -3.78
C SER A 47 16.37 59.20 -2.31
N LYS A 48 17.64 59.47 -1.96
CA LYS A 48 18.32 59.42 -0.61
C LYS A 48 17.77 60.49 0.40
N PRO A 49 18.25 60.67 1.68
CA PRO A 49 19.48 60.20 2.37
C PRO A 49 19.43 59.90 3.91
N GLY A 50 20.60 59.63 4.53
CA GLY A 50 20.90 59.55 5.99
C GLY A 50 21.76 58.31 6.34
N ARG A 51 23.02 58.36 6.81
CA ARG A 51 23.69 58.98 8.00
C ARG A 51 23.26 58.38 9.34
N ASP A 52 24.10 58.13 10.36
CA ASP A 52 25.58 57.97 10.58
C ASP A 52 25.70 57.28 11.99
N GLY A 53 26.79 56.70 12.53
CA GLY A 53 28.21 56.49 12.17
C GLY A 53 28.95 55.72 13.31
N THR A 54 30.30 55.75 13.37
CA THR A 54 31.22 55.08 14.36
C THR A 54 31.28 53.52 14.30
N ALA A 55 32.41 52.78 14.32
CA ALA A 55 33.82 52.90 14.77
C ALA A 55 34.03 52.56 16.27
N THR A 56 35.04 51.80 16.73
CA THR A 56 36.32 51.27 16.16
C THR A 56 36.40 49.72 16.41
N LYS A 57 37.47 48.90 16.27
CA LYS A 57 38.96 48.98 16.17
C LYS A 57 39.52 47.91 15.17
N LYS A 58 40.82 47.58 15.23
CA LYS A 58 41.54 46.48 14.51
C LYS A 58 42.74 46.00 15.36
N PRO A 59 43.38 44.86 15.01
CA PRO A 59 44.83 44.90 14.70
C PRO A 59 45.18 44.67 13.21
N LYS A 60 46.46 44.85 12.85
CA LYS A 60 47.02 44.62 11.49
C LYS A 60 48.39 43.93 11.57
N PHE A 61 48.65 43.04 10.61
CA PHE A 61 49.92 42.87 9.88
C PHE A 61 49.56 42.34 8.47
N GLY A 62 50.26 42.61 7.36
CA GLY A 62 51.27 43.66 7.13
C GLY A 62 52.23 43.37 5.96
N SER A 63 52.05 44.01 4.79
CA SER A 63 53.15 44.22 3.79
C SER A 63 52.81 45.30 2.73
N SER A 64 53.85 45.99 2.24
CA SER A 64 53.88 47.07 1.23
C SER A 64 53.41 46.64 -0.18
N LYS A 65 52.93 47.49 -1.13
CA LYS A 65 53.38 48.80 -1.71
C LYS A 65 54.67 48.68 -2.58
N VAL A 66 54.85 49.33 -3.76
CA VAL A 66 54.10 50.46 -4.41
C VAL A 66 54.32 50.55 -5.96
N ASP A 67 53.34 51.10 -6.71
CA ASP A 67 53.30 51.80 -8.04
C ASP A 67 54.09 51.28 -9.30
N ASP A 68 53.87 51.70 -10.58
CA ASP A 68 53.10 52.81 -11.18
C ASP A 68 52.59 52.60 -12.66
N LYS A 69 51.51 53.32 -13.04
CA LYS A 69 51.04 53.88 -14.34
C LYS A 69 51.00 53.15 -15.73
N LYS A 70 49.84 53.39 -16.41
CA LYS A 70 49.55 53.60 -17.88
C LYS A 70 49.44 52.42 -18.88
N GLY A 71 48.43 52.50 -19.79
CA GLY A 71 48.65 52.18 -21.23
C GLY A 71 47.60 51.36 -22.03
N LYS A 72 46.51 51.98 -22.50
CA LYS A 72 45.46 51.46 -23.44
C LYS A 72 45.88 50.54 -24.63
N LYS A 73 44.94 49.63 -24.98
CA LYS A 73 44.60 48.96 -26.28
C LYS A 73 45.22 47.57 -26.63
N PRO A 74 44.47 46.68 -27.33
CA PRO A 74 44.89 45.32 -27.69
C PRO A 74 45.53 45.17 -29.08
N PHE A 75 46.33 44.11 -29.27
CA PHE A 75 46.98 43.76 -30.53
C PHE A 75 46.17 42.83 -31.45
N LYS A 76 46.46 42.86 -32.76
CA LYS A 76 46.08 41.84 -33.75
C LYS A 76 47.29 40.92 -34.01
N PRO A 77 47.11 39.60 -34.22
CA PRO A 77 48.15 38.74 -34.78
C PRO A 77 48.32 38.96 -36.30
N VAL A 78 49.52 38.69 -36.82
CA VAL A 78 49.95 38.98 -38.20
C VAL A 78 50.05 37.71 -39.05
N LYS A 79 49.85 37.83 -40.36
CA LYS A 79 49.99 36.74 -41.35
C LYS A 79 51.44 36.22 -41.42
N LYS A 80 51.62 34.92 -41.70
CA LYS A 80 52.86 34.40 -42.31
C LYS A 80 52.60 34.09 -43.79
N HIS A 81 53.60 34.35 -44.63
CA HIS A 81 53.59 33.96 -46.04
C HIS A 81 54.10 32.53 -46.22
N ALA A 82 53.61 31.85 -47.26
CA ALA A 82 54.27 30.73 -47.91
C ALA A 82 54.39 31.05 -49.40
N LYS A 83 55.48 30.61 -50.06
CA LYS A 83 55.67 30.79 -51.50
C LYS A 83 55.00 29.67 -52.29
N SER A 84 54.68 29.96 -53.55
CA SER A 84 54.15 29.01 -54.53
C SER A 84 55.24 28.12 -55.14
N SER A 85 54.81 26.95 -55.61
CA SER A 85 55.32 26.31 -56.82
C SER A 85 54.10 25.86 -57.64
N HIS A 86 54.20 25.86 -58.96
CA HIS A 86 53.11 25.44 -59.85
C HIS A 86 53.29 23.98 -60.29
N GLY A 87 52.17 23.30 -60.42
CA GLY A 87 51.97 22.10 -61.23
C GLY A 87 50.50 22.09 -61.64
N GLU A 88 50.23 21.92 -62.93
CA GLU A 88 48.89 21.68 -63.47
C GLU A 88 48.46 20.24 -63.04
N ASP A 89 47.18 19.87 -62.95
CA ASP A 89 46.08 20.18 -63.85
C ASP A 89 44.69 19.95 -63.16
N SER A 90 43.60 20.04 -63.92
CA SER A 90 42.21 19.63 -63.60
C SER A 90 41.44 20.51 -62.59
N LYS A 91 40.96 21.67 -63.07
CA LYS A 91 39.82 22.37 -62.45
C LYS A 91 38.53 21.54 -62.59
N GLN A 92 38.25 20.63 -61.67
CA GLN A 92 36.87 20.24 -61.40
C GLN A 92 36.20 21.32 -60.53
N THR A 93 35.48 22.24 -61.16
CA THR A 93 34.57 23.17 -60.48
C THR A 93 33.40 22.40 -59.90
N LYS A 94 33.53 21.91 -58.65
CA LYS A 94 32.35 21.55 -57.86
C LYS A 94 31.51 22.81 -57.64
N GLU A 95 30.24 22.74 -58.00
CA GLU A 95 29.28 23.80 -57.77
C GLU A 95 29.17 24.14 -56.27
N PRO A 96 28.80 25.38 -55.90
CA PRO A 96 28.63 25.77 -54.51
C PRO A 96 27.41 25.06 -53.89
N LEU A 97 27.70 23.91 -53.25
CA LEU A 97 26.74 23.00 -52.60
C LEU A 97 25.61 23.75 -51.89
N SER A 98 24.38 23.38 -52.23
CA SER A 98 23.15 23.94 -51.67
C SER A 98 23.12 23.79 -50.14
N LYS A 99 22.36 24.67 -49.48
CA LYS A 99 22.00 24.52 -48.05
C LYS A 99 21.32 23.18 -47.76
N ARG A 100 20.81 22.46 -48.77
CA ARG A 100 20.31 21.08 -48.66
C ARG A 100 21.46 20.06 -48.70
N GLU A 101 22.35 20.09 -49.69
CA GLU A 101 23.50 19.18 -49.76
C GLU A 101 24.44 19.33 -48.56
N LEU A 102 24.78 20.56 -48.15
CA LEU A 102 25.63 20.80 -46.96
C LEU A 102 25.04 20.22 -45.67
N ARG A 103 23.71 20.10 -45.57
CA ARG A 103 23.03 19.40 -44.46
C ARG A 103 23.08 17.88 -44.59
N ILE A 104 23.10 17.36 -45.82
CA ILE A 104 23.26 15.93 -46.10
C ILE A 104 24.70 15.50 -45.81
N GLU A 105 25.71 16.17 -46.36
CA GLU A 105 27.13 15.91 -46.06
C GLU A 105 27.44 16.01 -44.55
N ALA A 106 26.93 17.05 -43.87
CA ALA A 106 27.11 17.19 -42.42
C ALA A 106 26.44 16.05 -41.62
N LYS A 107 25.29 15.54 -42.09
CA LYS A 107 24.61 14.38 -41.50
C LYS A 107 25.40 13.10 -41.75
N GLU A 108 25.85 12.86 -42.98
CA GLU A 108 26.65 11.69 -43.36
C GLU A 108 27.99 11.65 -42.62
N LEU A 109 28.68 12.79 -42.51
CA LEU A 109 29.89 12.93 -41.71
C LEU A 109 29.63 12.64 -40.23
N ALA A 110 28.48 13.06 -39.69
CA ALA A 110 28.06 12.74 -38.33
C ALA A 110 27.69 11.26 -38.12
N GLU A 111 27.06 10.61 -39.11
CA GLU A 111 26.76 9.18 -39.08
C GLU A 111 28.01 8.32 -39.26
N ALA A 112 28.95 8.71 -40.12
CA ALA A 112 30.27 8.08 -40.24
C ALA A 112 31.06 8.19 -38.92
N ARG A 113 31.02 9.35 -38.25
CA ARG A 113 31.58 9.55 -36.90
C ARG A 113 30.90 8.66 -35.84
N LYS A 114 29.58 8.43 -35.92
CA LYS A 114 28.87 7.48 -35.03
C LYS A 114 29.25 6.03 -35.34
N LYS A 115 29.30 5.64 -36.60
CA LYS A 115 29.71 4.29 -37.08
C LYS A 115 31.13 3.93 -36.62
N ARG A 116 32.06 4.90 -36.58
CA ARG A 116 33.42 4.70 -36.02
C ARG A 116 33.49 4.65 -34.49
N ARG A 117 32.47 5.12 -33.76
CA ARG A 117 32.44 5.18 -32.29
C ARG A 117 31.67 4.04 -31.62
N LYS A 118 30.72 3.42 -32.32
CA LYS A 118 29.86 2.35 -31.79
C LYS A 118 30.11 1.03 -32.54
N ARG A 119 30.64 0.02 -31.84
CA ARG A 119 30.98 -1.32 -32.38
C ARG A 119 29.86 -1.95 -33.21
N HIS A 120 28.60 -1.79 -32.79
CA HIS A 120 27.41 -2.38 -33.42
C HIS A 120 26.47 -1.36 -34.10
N TYR A 121 26.95 -0.19 -34.51
CA TYR A 121 26.08 0.90 -35.00
C TYR A 121 25.14 0.52 -36.15
N THR A 122 25.61 -0.26 -37.13
CA THR A 122 24.79 -0.72 -38.25
C THR A 122 23.72 -1.71 -37.82
N LEU A 123 24.07 -2.63 -36.91
CA LEU A 123 23.12 -3.57 -36.31
C LEU A 123 22.05 -2.84 -35.48
N GLU A 124 22.41 -1.81 -34.70
CA GLU A 124 21.42 -0.96 -34.02
C GLU A 124 20.44 -0.30 -35.01
N GLN A 125 20.92 0.18 -36.17
CA GLN A 125 20.07 0.78 -37.21
C GLN A 125 19.15 -0.24 -37.91
N GLU A 126 19.63 -1.46 -38.17
CA GLU A 126 18.81 -2.55 -38.72
C GLU A 126 17.72 -2.99 -37.73
N LEU A 127 18.09 -3.21 -36.47
CA LEU A 127 17.18 -3.61 -35.41
C LEU A 127 16.13 -2.54 -35.12
N ALA A 128 16.47 -1.25 -35.20
CA ALA A 128 15.50 -0.17 -35.12
C ALA A 128 14.46 -0.22 -36.26
N LYS A 129 14.91 -0.48 -37.50
CA LYS A 129 14.00 -0.61 -38.67
C LYS A 129 13.08 -1.82 -38.55
N LEU A 130 13.55 -2.93 -37.98
CA LEU A 130 12.72 -4.11 -37.68
C LEU A 130 11.72 -3.81 -36.56
N TRP A 131 12.17 -3.14 -35.49
CA TRP A 131 11.34 -2.77 -34.35
C TRP A 131 10.17 -1.86 -34.73
N GLU A 132 10.40 -0.83 -35.54
CA GLU A 132 9.33 0.05 -36.05
C GLU A 132 8.30 -0.67 -36.95
N LYS A 133 8.60 -1.87 -37.46
CA LYS A 133 7.62 -2.76 -38.10
C LYS A 133 6.89 -3.61 -37.06
N MET A 134 7.61 -4.39 -36.24
CA MET A 134 6.98 -5.35 -35.31
C MET A 134 6.18 -4.70 -34.17
N ARG A 135 6.50 -3.45 -33.77
CA ARG A 135 5.80 -2.71 -32.71
C ARG A 135 4.44 -2.13 -33.12
N GLN A 136 4.09 -2.19 -34.41
CA GLN A 136 2.81 -1.66 -34.90
C GLN A 136 1.64 -2.43 -34.28
N ARG A 137 0.52 -1.75 -34.02
CA ARG A 137 -0.69 -2.38 -33.46
C ARG A 137 -1.33 -3.34 -34.47
N ASN A 138 -1.45 -2.91 -35.73
CA ASN A 138 -2.23 -3.57 -36.78
C ASN A 138 -1.37 -4.52 -37.67
N ILE A 139 -0.59 -5.41 -37.06
CA ILE A 139 0.24 -6.40 -37.77
C ILE A 139 -0.22 -7.83 -37.44
N ALA A 140 -0.27 -8.70 -38.45
CA ALA A 140 -0.56 -10.11 -38.28
C ALA A 140 0.45 -10.79 -37.33
N LYS A 141 -0.02 -11.77 -36.55
CA LYS A 141 0.79 -12.45 -35.53
C LYS A 141 1.96 -13.19 -36.16
N GLU A 142 1.73 -13.76 -37.34
CA GLU A 142 2.65 -14.56 -38.13
C GLU A 142 3.76 -13.68 -38.71
N ASP A 143 3.43 -12.50 -39.22
CA ASP A 143 4.41 -11.55 -39.75
C ASP A 143 5.18 -10.83 -38.64
N ARG A 144 4.54 -10.53 -37.51
CA ARG A 144 5.25 -10.09 -36.30
C ARG A 144 6.26 -11.16 -35.86
N SER A 145 5.87 -12.44 -35.87
CA SER A 145 6.77 -13.55 -35.52
C SER A 145 7.97 -13.65 -36.46
N LYS A 146 7.77 -13.57 -37.80
CA LYS A 146 8.87 -13.56 -38.78
C LYS A 146 9.89 -12.45 -38.51
N LEU A 147 9.42 -11.22 -38.24
CA LEU A 147 10.27 -10.07 -37.94
C LEU A 147 11.05 -10.22 -36.62
N ILE A 148 10.45 -10.89 -35.63
CA ILE A 148 11.11 -11.22 -34.36
C ILE A 148 12.21 -12.26 -34.58
N SER A 149 11.93 -13.33 -35.31
CA SER A 149 12.93 -14.35 -35.62
C SER A 149 14.09 -13.78 -36.44
N GLU A 150 13.84 -12.91 -37.42
CA GLU A 150 14.90 -12.18 -38.14
C GLU A 150 15.76 -11.34 -37.18
N ALA A 151 15.12 -10.59 -36.28
CA ALA A 151 15.83 -9.77 -35.29
C ALA A 151 16.67 -10.63 -34.33
N ILE A 152 16.13 -11.72 -33.79
CA ILE A 152 16.84 -12.62 -32.87
C ILE A 152 18.05 -13.26 -33.57
N GLN A 153 17.90 -13.76 -34.81
CA GLN A 153 19.03 -14.33 -35.55
C GLN A 153 20.11 -13.28 -35.88
N LYS A 154 19.74 -12.03 -36.19
CA LYS A 154 20.70 -10.91 -36.36
C LYS A 154 21.45 -10.55 -35.07
N MET A 155 20.81 -10.73 -33.91
CA MET A 155 21.35 -10.44 -32.57
C MET A 155 22.17 -11.59 -31.96
N LYS A 156 21.97 -12.84 -32.42
CA LYS A 156 22.59 -14.06 -31.90
C LYS A 156 24.12 -13.94 -31.76
N GLY A 157 24.65 -14.38 -30.63
CA GLY A 157 26.05 -14.27 -30.22
C GLY A 157 26.51 -12.85 -29.89
N LYS A 158 25.62 -11.86 -29.90
CA LYS A 158 25.89 -10.44 -29.63
C LYS A 158 24.88 -9.86 -28.63
N ILE A 159 23.90 -10.64 -28.17
CA ILE A 159 22.82 -10.18 -27.29
C ILE A 159 23.39 -9.47 -26.04
N PRO A 160 24.43 -9.98 -25.36
CA PRO A 160 24.99 -9.31 -24.18
C PRO A 160 25.57 -7.92 -24.45
N GLU A 161 26.22 -7.73 -25.60
CA GLU A 161 26.86 -6.45 -25.95
C GLU A 161 25.84 -5.36 -26.32
N ILE A 162 24.67 -5.74 -26.82
CA ILE A 162 23.63 -4.80 -27.25
C ILE A 162 22.49 -4.62 -26.23
N ALA A 163 22.32 -5.55 -25.29
CA ALA A 163 21.29 -5.47 -24.24
C ALA A 163 21.38 -4.20 -23.38
N THR A 164 22.56 -3.60 -23.27
CA THR A 164 22.83 -2.34 -22.56
C THR A 164 22.55 -1.07 -23.38
N SER A 165 22.14 -1.19 -24.65
CA SER A 165 21.83 -0.04 -25.51
C SER A 165 20.37 0.41 -25.37
N HIS A 166 20.15 1.73 -25.25
CA HIS A 166 18.81 2.36 -25.18
C HIS A 166 17.84 1.99 -26.31
N VAL A 167 18.36 1.62 -27.50
CA VAL A 167 17.52 1.15 -28.62
C VAL A 167 17.36 -0.37 -28.55
N SER A 168 18.47 -1.12 -28.63
CA SER A 168 18.45 -2.58 -28.74
C SER A 168 17.82 -3.28 -27.51
N SER A 169 17.89 -2.68 -26.32
CA SER A 169 17.14 -3.17 -25.14
C SER A 169 15.62 -3.19 -25.37
N ARG A 170 15.03 -2.16 -26.01
CA ARG A 170 13.60 -2.15 -26.35
C ARG A 170 13.25 -3.11 -27.48
N VAL A 171 14.16 -3.29 -28.44
CA VAL A 171 14.05 -4.33 -29.49
C VAL A 171 13.98 -5.70 -28.81
N LEU A 172 14.93 -6.02 -27.94
CA LEU A 172 14.99 -7.28 -27.19
C LEU A 172 13.77 -7.49 -26.28
N GLN A 173 13.30 -6.48 -25.55
CA GLN A 173 12.06 -6.56 -24.76
C GLN A 173 10.85 -6.92 -25.64
N THR A 174 10.78 -6.37 -26.86
CA THR A 174 9.71 -6.66 -27.83
C THR A 174 9.83 -8.07 -28.38
N CYS A 175 11.05 -8.52 -28.70
CA CYS A 175 11.32 -9.90 -29.09
C CYS A 175 10.90 -10.88 -27.98
N VAL A 176 11.40 -10.71 -26.75
CA VAL A 176 11.13 -11.59 -25.60
C VAL A 176 9.63 -11.71 -25.29
N LYS A 177 8.87 -10.61 -25.43
CA LYS A 177 7.41 -10.61 -25.23
C LYS A 177 6.64 -11.50 -26.22
N TYR A 178 7.13 -11.64 -27.45
CA TYR A 178 6.35 -12.19 -28.57
C TYR A 178 7.02 -13.36 -29.33
N CYS A 179 8.27 -13.70 -29.02
CA CYS A 179 8.98 -14.86 -29.59
C CYS A 179 8.45 -16.21 -29.08
N SER A 180 8.85 -17.28 -29.77
CA SER A 180 8.63 -18.66 -29.32
C SER A 180 9.44 -18.98 -28.05
N GLN A 181 9.03 -20.02 -27.31
CA GLN A 181 9.75 -20.41 -26.10
C GLN A 181 11.19 -20.85 -26.40
N THR A 182 11.43 -21.55 -27.51
CA THR A 182 12.78 -21.97 -27.94
C THR A 182 13.69 -20.78 -28.25
N GLU A 183 13.17 -19.71 -28.88
CA GLU A 183 13.90 -18.46 -29.05
C GLU A 183 14.16 -17.76 -27.71
N ARG A 184 13.17 -17.72 -26.82
CA ARG A 184 13.31 -17.16 -25.45
C ARG A 184 14.38 -17.89 -24.65
N ASP A 185 14.45 -19.21 -24.76
CA ASP A 185 15.45 -20.04 -24.06
C ASP A 185 16.86 -19.80 -24.58
N VAL A 186 17.04 -19.56 -25.88
CA VAL A 186 18.33 -19.12 -26.47
C VAL A 186 18.71 -17.72 -25.97
N VAL A 187 17.77 -16.77 -25.95
CA VAL A 187 18.01 -15.42 -25.39
C VAL A 187 18.35 -15.49 -23.89
N PHE A 188 17.69 -16.35 -23.12
CA PHE A 188 18.03 -16.60 -21.71
C PHE A 188 19.44 -17.18 -21.58
N GLY A 189 19.81 -18.14 -22.43
CA GLY A 189 21.14 -18.76 -22.45
C GLY A 189 22.26 -17.75 -22.69
N GLU A 190 22.12 -16.86 -23.68
CA GLU A 190 23.11 -15.80 -23.94
C GLU A 190 23.17 -14.75 -22.82
N LEU A 191 22.03 -14.38 -22.21
CA LEU A 191 21.99 -13.37 -21.14
C LEU A 191 22.46 -13.90 -19.77
N ARG A 192 22.33 -15.20 -19.50
CA ARG A 192 22.54 -15.82 -18.17
C ARG A 192 23.88 -15.46 -17.50
N PRO A 193 25.05 -15.53 -18.17
CA PRO A 193 26.34 -15.20 -17.55
C PRO A 193 26.48 -13.73 -17.13
N HIS A 194 25.55 -12.86 -17.54
CA HIS A 194 25.66 -11.42 -17.45
C HIS A 194 24.50 -10.75 -16.69
N PHE A 195 23.55 -11.53 -16.13
CA PHE A 195 22.36 -10.98 -15.46
C PHE A 195 22.67 -9.97 -14.36
N LEU A 196 23.71 -10.19 -13.54
CA LEU A 196 24.13 -9.23 -12.49
C LEU A 196 24.55 -7.87 -13.06
N ASN A 197 25.24 -7.84 -14.21
CA ASN A 197 25.59 -6.60 -14.92
C ASN A 197 24.34 -5.91 -15.46
N PHE A 198 23.41 -6.67 -16.05
CA PHE A 198 22.16 -6.13 -16.58
C PHE A 198 21.20 -5.63 -15.48
N ALA A 199 21.22 -6.23 -14.30
CA ALA A 199 20.41 -5.79 -13.16
C ALA A 199 20.77 -4.36 -12.70
N CYS A 200 22.03 -3.96 -12.83
CA CYS A 200 22.46 -2.59 -12.54
C CYS A 200 22.35 -1.63 -13.73
N ASN A 201 21.99 -2.09 -14.93
CA ASN A 201 21.98 -1.26 -16.13
C ASN A 201 20.59 -0.60 -16.36
N PRO A 202 20.48 0.74 -16.47
CA PRO A 202 19.20 1.46 -16.63
C PRO A 202 18.35 1.06 -17.86
N TYR A 203 18.93 0.40 -18.86
CA TYR A 203 18.21 -0.05 -20.05
C TYR A 203 17.94 -1.56 -20.03
N ALA A 204 18.90 -2.36 -19.57
CA ALA A 204 18.78 -3.81 -19.53
C ALA A 204 17.90 -4.31 -18.35
N VAL A 205 17.72 -3.52 -17.29
CA VAL A 205 16.79 -3.82 -16.18
C VAL A 205 15.39 -4.22 -16.66
N HIS A 206 14.82 -3.49 -17.63
CA HIS A 206 13.51 -3.77 -18.19
C HIS A 206 13.48 -5.06 -19.03
N LEU A 207 14.60 -5.42 -19.66
CA LEU A 207 14.77 -6.71 -20.33
C LEU A 207 14.83 -7.85 -19.30
N VAL A 208 15.58 -7.70 -18.22
CA VAL A 208 15.66 -8.70 -17.13
C VAL A 208 14.28 -8.94 -16.51
N LYS A 209 13.50 -7.89 -16.22
CA LYS A 209 12.09 -8.04 -15.77
C LYS A 209 11.26 -8.85 -16.77
N LYS A 210 11.31 -8.53 -18.07
CA LYS A 210 10.53 -9.24 -19.11
C LYS A 210 11.00 -10.68 -19.36
N MET A 211 12.27 -11.01 -19.10
CA MET A 211 12.74 -12.40 -19.05
C MET A 211 12.14 -13.14 -17.84
N LEU A 212 12.10 -12.51 -16.65
CA LEU A 212 11.55 -13.10 -15.43
C LEU A 212 10.03 -13.28 -15.49
N ASP A 213 9.29 -12.34 -16.08
CA ASP A 213 7.84 -12.44 -16.35
C ASP A 213 7.46 -13.70 -17.15
N SER A 214 8.41 -14.26 -17.90
CA SER A 214 8.22 -15.37 -18.84
C SER A 214 9.21 -16.53 -18.62
N ALA A 215 9.85 -16.57 -17.44
CA ALA A 215 10.80 -17.62 -17.08
C ALA A 215 10.08 -18.90 -16.63
N SER A 216 10.58 -20.05 -17.06
CA SER A 216 10.22 -21.33 -16.44
C SER A 216 10.68 -21.39 -14.98
N LYS A 217 10.05 -22.26 -14.17
CA LYS A 217 10.45 -22.45 -12.75
C LYS A 217 11.95 -22.75 -12.58
N LYS A 218 12.55 -23.47 -13.54
CA LYS A 218 14.00 -23.74 -13.57
C LYS A 218 14.80 -22.47 -13.85
N GLN A 219 14.43 -21.69 -14.87
CA GLN A 219 15.10 -20.42 -15.20
C GLN A 219 15.00 -19.39 -14.06
N LEU A 220 13.88 -19.33 -13.34
CA LEU A 220 13.73 -18.49 -12.15
C LEU A 220 14.62 -18.96 -11.00
N GLY A 221 14.70 -20.28 -10.74
CA GLY A 221 15.61 -20.85 -9.74
C GLY A 221 17.09 -20.64 -10.08
N ASP A 222 17.46 -20.82 -11.35
CA ASP A 222 18.78 -20.50 -11.91
C ASP A 222 19.13 -19.02 -11.75
N PHE A 223 18.14 -18.11 -11.91
CA PHE A 223 18.31 -16.68 -11.73
C PHE A 223 18.52 -16.30 -10.27
N ILE A 224 17.65 -16.76 -9.37
CA ILE A 224 17.73 -16.48 -7.93
C ILE A 224 19.04 -17.05 -7.35
N SER A 225 19.46 -18.24 -7.79
CA SER A 225 20.77 -18.81 -7.46
C SER A 225 21.95 -17.91 -7.87
N SER A 226 21.79 -17.09 -8.91
CA SER A 226 22.82 -16.15 -9.38
C SER A 226 22.80 -14.78 -8.67
N LEU A 227 21.75 -14.49 -7.88
CA LEU A 227 21.70 -13.30 -7.02
C LEU A 227 22.42 -13.49 -5.68
N ARG A 228 22.68 -14.74 -5.27
CA ARG A 228 23.30 -15.11 -3.99
C ARG A 228 24.66 -14.42 -3.80
N GLY A 229 24.86 -13.84 -2.63
CA GLY A 229 26.02 -13.01 -2.28
C GLY A 229 25.94 -11.58 -2.82
N GLN A 230 24.90 -11.22 -3.58
CA GLN A 230 24.71 -9.89 -4.17
C GLN A 230 23.35 -9.26 -3.87
N VAL A 231 22.43 -9.93 -3.15
CA VAL A 231 21.08 -9.42 -2.85
C VAL A 231 21.17 -8.11 -2.06
N ALA A 232 22.00 -8.07 -1.01
CA ALA A 232 22.25 -6.86 -0.22
C ALA A 232 22.96 -5.75 -1.03
N SER A 233 23.76 -6.12 -2.03
CA SER A 233 24.43 -5.16 -2.94
C SER A 233 23.42 -4.51 -3.88
N LEU A 234 22.58 -5.33 -4.52
CA LEU A 234 21.58 -4.92 -5.49
C LEU A 234 20.44 -4.11 -4.84
N LEU A 235 19.95 -4.49 -3.65
CA LEU A 235 18.92 -3.73 -2.94
C LEU A 235 19.37 -2.30 -2.57
N ARG A 236 20.66 -2.08 -2.33
CA ARG A 236 21.25 -0.76 -2.11
C ARG A 236 21.47 0.03 -3.41
N HIS A 237 21.11 -0.50 -4.58
CA HIS A 237 21.23 0.13 -5.88
C HIS A 237 19.86 0.50 -6.47
N MET A 238 19.70 1.75 -6.93
CA MET A 238 18.42 2.27 -7.45
C MET A 238 17.82 1.41 -8.56
N VAL A 239 18.66 0.84 -9.45
CA VAL A 239 18.22 -0.01 -10.56
C VAL A 239 18.20 -1.49 -10.18
N GLY A 240 19.18 -1.93 -9.38
CA GLY A 240 19.36 -3.35 -9.01
C GLY A 240 18.25 -3.84 -8.08
N SER A 241 17.77 -2.98 -7.19
CA SER A 241 16.72 -3.29 -6.22
C SER A 241 15.41 -3.69 -6.90
N VAL A 242 15.08 -3.06 -8.03
CA VAL A 242 13.90 -3.39 -8.86
C VAL A 242 13.97 -4.81 -9.42
N VAL A 243 15.17 -5.35 -9.65
CA VAL A 243 15.36 -6.73 -10.11
C VAL A 243 15.24 -7.73 -8.97
N VAL A 244 15.79 -7.41 -7.80
CA VAL A 244 15.64 -8.25 -6.59
C VAL A 244 14.17 -8.33 -6.19
N GLU A 245 13.46 -7.20 -6.12
CA GLU A 245 12.03 -7.17 -5.80
C GLU A 245 11.21 -7.99 -6.81
N HIS A 246 11.49 -7.85 -8.11
CA HIS A 246 10.77 -8.59 -9.15
C HIS A 246 11.04 -10.11 -9.07
N ALA A 247 12.27 -10.51 -8.75
CA ALA A 247 12.62 -11.91 -8.49
C ALA A 247 11.98 -12.45 -7.20
N TYR A 248 11.88 -11.64 -6.15
CA TYR A 248 11.20 -11.96 -4.89
C TYR A 248 9.69 -12.12 -5.10
N GLN A 249 9.05 -11.21 -5.84
CA GLN A 249 7.63 -11.31 -6.22
C GLN A 249 7.35 -12.58 -7.05
N ALA A 250 8.19 -12.89 -8.04
CA ALA A 250 8.05 -14.11 -8.85
C ALA A 250 8.37 -15.41 -8.08
N GLY A 251 9.25 -15.34 -7.07
CA GLY A 251 9.71 -16.47 -6.28
C GLY A 251 8.63 -17.13 -5.44
N ASN A 252 8.77 -18.45 -5.25
CA ASN A 252 7.98 -19.22 -4.29
C ASN A 252 8.45 -18.98 -2.84
N GLY A 253 7.79 -19.60 -1.85
CA GLY A 253 8.13 -19.42 -0.42
C GLY A 253 9.60 -19.71 -0.06
N THR A 254 10.18 -20.79 -0.57
CA THR A 254 11.58 -21.14 -0.27
C THR A 254 12.57 -20.21 -0.98
N GLN A 255 12.27 -19.79 -2.21
CA GLN A 255 13.07 -18.81 -2.96
C GLN A 255 13.02 -17.41 -2.33
N ARG A 256 11.87 -17.01 -1.78
CA ARG A 256 11.75 -15.79 -0.98
C ARG A 256 12.58 -15.86 0.29
N GLN A 257 12.57 -17.01 0.99
CA GLN A 257 13.40 -17.21 2.17
C GLN A 257 14.90 -17.19 1.83
N GLU A 258 15.33 -17.83 0.73
CA GLU A 258 16.73 -17.76 0.24
C GLU A 258 17.20 -16.31 0.05
N LEU A 259 16.36 -15.45 -0.56
CA LEU A 259 16.66 -14.03 -0.74
C LEU A 259 16.65 -13.21 0.56
N LEU A 260 15.88 -13.64 1.57
CA LEU A 260 15.78 -12.95 2.87
C LEU A 260 16.94 -13.31 3.81
N LEU A 261 17.37 -14.57 3.85
CA LEU A 261 18.40 -15.06 4.78
C LEU A 261 19.74 -14.32 4.62
N GLU A 262 20.15 -14.02 3.38
CA GLU A 262 21.35 -13.19 3.08
C GLU A 262 21.28 -11.77 3.70
N LEU A 263 20.08 -11.23 3.88
CA LEU A 263 19.88 -9.89 4.41
C LEU A 263 19.94 -9.85 5.95
N TYR A 264 19.89 -11.02 6.61
CA TYR A 264 19.92 -11.15 8.05
C TYR A 264 21.34 -11.25 8.63
N SER A 265 22.25 -12.03 8.01
CA SER A 265 23.61 -12.19 8.53
C SER A 265 24.64 -12.49 7.43
N THR A 266 25.92 -12.22 7.71
CA THR A 266 27.04 -12.54 6.81
C THR A 266 27.23 -14.07 6.71
N GLU A 267 26.95 -14.78 7.80
CA GLU A 267 27.00 -16.23 7.91
C GLU A 267 25.99 -16.90 6.96
N LEU A 268 24.74 -16.41 6.93
CA LEU A 268 23.70 -16.87 6.01
C LEU A 268 23.97 -16.46 4.55
N GLN A 269 24.69 -15.36 4.32
CA GLN A 269 25.13 -14.94 2.99
C GLN A 269 26.23 -15.86 2.42
N LEU A 270 27.18 -16.30 3.26
CA LEU A 270 28.35 -17.08 2.84
C LEU A 270 28.09 -18.60 2.80
N PHE A 271 27.43 -19.16 3.81
CA PHE A 271 27.33 -20.62 3.96
C PHE A 271 26.03 -21.16 3.36
N LYS A 272 26.15 -21.82 2.20
CA LYS A 272 24.99 -22.33 1.46
C LYS A 272 24.12 -23.29 2.25
N ASP A 273 24.72 -24.16 3.07
CA ASP A 273 23.99 -25.20 3.79
C ASP A 273 23.09 -24.61 4.90
N LEU A 274 23.46 -23.44 5.44
CA LEU A 274 22.61 -22.68 6.38
C LEU A 274 21.37 -22.06 5.70
N SER A 275 21.32 -22.00 4.37
CA SER A 275 20.12 -21.55 3.64
C SER A 275 19.08 -22.66 3.36
N LEU A 276 19.27 -23.85 3.94
CA LEU A 276 18.32 -24.98 3.90
C LEU A 276 17.35 -25.03 5.09
N ILE A 277 17.42 -24.02 5.97
CA ILE A 277 16.58 -23.82 7.16
C ILE A 277 15.10 -23.67 6.76
N LYS A 278 14.19 -24.25 7.55
CA LYS A 278 12.73 -24.23 7.31
C LYS A 278 12.03 -23.11 8.09
N GLU A 279 12.68 -22.69 9.17
CA GLU A 279 12.31 -21.62 10.08
C GLU A 279 12.21 -20.29 9.32
N SER A 280 11.02 -19.68 9.32
CA SER A 280 10.68 -18.54 8.45
C SER A 280 10.83 -17.17 9.11
N ARG A 281 10.80 -17.10 10.45
CA ARG A 281 10.97 -15.88 11.25
C ARG A 281 12.42 -15.76 11.69
N LEU A 282 12.95 -14.55 11.74
CA LEU A 282 14.33 -14.29 12.11
C LEU A 282 14.67 -14.73 13.54
N VAL A 283 13.75 -14.56 14.49
CA VAL A 283 13.93 -15.02 15.88
C VAL A 283 14.16 -16.53 15.94
N ASP A 284 13.39 -17.29 15.17
CA ASP A 284 13.48 -18.75 15.10
C ASP A 284 14.80 -19.19 14.42
N VAL A 285 15.21 -18.51 13.35
CA VAL A 285 16.52 -18.73 12.67
C VAL A 285 17.70 -18.43 13.60
N ILE A 286 17.64 -17.34 14.36
CA ILE A 286 18.66 -16.96 15.36
C ILE A 286 18.81 -18.06 16.40
N ALA A 287 17.71 -18.53 16.98
CA ALA A 287 17.71 -19.60 17.98
C ALA A 287 18.23 -20.92 17.39
N LYS A 288 17.79 -21.28 16.17
CA LYS A 288 18.16 -22.53 15.49
C LYS A 288 19.65 -22.63 15.18
N LEU A 289 20.29 -21.51 14.84
CA LEU A 289 21.71 -21.43 14.49
C LEU A 289 22.60 -20.91 15.63
N ASN A 290 22.04 -20.60 16.80
CA ASN A 290 22.73 -19.95 17.92
C ASN A 290 23.48 -18.65 17.49
N LEU A 291 22.87 -17.86 16.61
CA LEU A 291 23.47 -16.61 16.11
C LEU A 291 23.47 -15.53 17.18
N GLN A 292 24.53 -14.73 17.23
CA GLN A 292 24.58 -13.57 18.11
C GLN A 292 23.64 -12.47 17.62
N LYS A 293 22.52 -12.26 18.31
CA LYS A 293 21.46 -11.28 17.98
C LYS A 293 22.01 -9.88 17.68
N SER A 294 23.05 -9.45 18.38
CA SER A 294 23.73 -8.16 18.16
C SER A 294 24.58 -8.10 16.88
N SER A 295 25.12 -9.23 16.42
CA SER A 295 25.81 -9.35 15.13
C SER A 295 24.82 -9.29 13.97
N VAL A 296 23.73 -10.07 14.07
CA VAL A 296 22.61 -10.08 13.12
C VAL A 296 22.01 -8.68 12.97
N LEU A 297 21.69 -8.02 14.09
CA LEU A 297 21.16 -6.65 14.08
C LEU A 297 22.11 -5.68 13.36
N ARG A 298 23.42 -5.72 13.67
CA ARG A 298 24.44 -4.87 13.04
C ARG A 298 24.56 -5.11 11.53
N HIS A 299 24.53 -6.37 11.08
CA HIS A 299 24.51 -6.71 9.65
C HIS A 299 23.28 -6.11 8.99
N MET A 300 22.09 -6.36 9.54
CA MET A 300 20.83 -5.82 9.03
C MET A 300 20.83 -4.29 8.96
N THR A 301 21.30 -3.57 9.98
CA THR A 301 21.43 -2.10 9.93
C THR A 301 22.33 -1.67 8.76
N SER A 302 23.45 -2.34 8.51
CA SER A 302 24.37 -2.04 7.39
C SER A 302 23.78 -2.32 5.99
N VAL A 303 22.76 -3.17 5.92
CA VAL A 303 21.99 -3.48 4.71
C VAL A 303 20.85 -2.49 4.53
N ILE A 304 20.05 -2.26 5.57
CA ILE A 304 18.82 -1.44 5.56
C ILE A 304 19.12 0.05 5.45
N GLN A 305 20.08 0.56 6.24
CA GLN A 305 20.32 2.00 6.35
C GLN A 305 20.59 2.68 4.99
N PRO A 306 21.47 2.15 4.11
CA PRO A 306 21.72 2.76 2.80
C PRO A 306 20.62 2.53 1.76
N ILE A 307 19.52 1.85 2.12
CA ILE A 307 18.30 1.69 1.32
C ILE A 307 17.28 2.77 1.73
N LEU A 308 17.12 3.00 3.04
CA LEU A 308 16.28 4.06 3.60
C LEU A 308 16.79 5.45 3.22
N GLU A 309 18.10 5.71 3.34
CA GLU A 309 18.76 6.96 2.94
C GLU A 309 18.53 7.33 1.46
N LYS A 310 18.36 6.32 0.60
CA LYS A 310 18.07 6.50 -0.83
C LYS A 310 16.57 6.54 -1.14
N GLY A 311 15.71 6.37 -0.13
CA GLY A 311 14.26 6.33 -0.28
C GLY A 311 13.77 5.19 -1.17
N ILE A 312 14.45 4.03 -1.19
CA ILE A 312 14.06 2.85 -1.98
C ILE A 312 13.06 2.03 -1.14
N VAL A 313 11.81 2.50 -1.05
CA VAL A 313 10.80 2.00 -0.08
C VAL A 313 9.53 1.42 -0.73
N ASP A 314 9.58 1.08 -2.02
CA ASP A 314 8.43 0.51 -2.74
C ASP A 314 8.45 -1.04 -2.77
N HIS A 315 9.50 -1.67 -2.21
CA HIS A 315 9.83 -3.07 -2.42
C HIS A 315 9.35 -3.96 -1.25
N SER A 316 8.46 -4.92 -1.54
CA SER A 316 7.92 -5.85 -0.55
C SER A 316 8.97 -6.70 0.18
N ILE A 317 10.12 -6.99 -0.44
CA ILE A 317 11.24 -7.64 0.25
C ILE A 317 11.80 -6.76 1.39
N LEU A 318 11.92 -5.44 1.17
CA LEU A 318 12.35 -4.52 2.23
C LEU A 318 11.31 -4.46 3.36
N HIS A 319 10.01 -4.47 3.03
CA HIS A 319 8.96 -4.43 4.04
C HIS A 319 9.04 -5.67 4.94
N ARG A 320 9.31 -6.84 4.36
CA ARG A 320 9.53 -8.06 5.14
C ARG A 320 10.78 -7.98 6.01
N VAL A 321 11.91 -7.51 5.46
CA VAL A 321 13.17 -7.32 6.20
C VAL A 321 13.01 -6.34 7.36
N LEU A 322 12.25 -5.26 7.18
CA LEU A 322 11.97 -4.28 8.24
C LEU A 322 11.10 -4.85 9.37
N ILE A 323 10.09 -5.67 9.07
CA ILE A 323 9.31 -6.39 10.12
C ILE A 323 10.21 -7.31 10.94
N GLU A 324 11.07 -8.09 10.29
CA GLU A 324 11.99 -9.00 10.97
C GLU A 324 13.06 -8.23 11.77
N TYR A 325 13.58 -7.11 11.24
CA TYR A 325 14.48 -6.19 11.95
C TYR A 325 13.84 -5.66 13.24
N LEU A 326 12.62 -5.12 13.14
CA LEU A 326 11.90 -4.55 14.29
C LEU A 326 11.54 -5.62 15.35
N SER A 327 11.50 -6.91 14.99
CA SER A 327 11.35 -8.01 15.94
C SER A 327 12.60 -8.28 16.79
N ILE A 328 13.79 -7.85 16.33
CA ILE A 328 15.07 -8.06 17.03
C ILE A 328 15.74 -6.76 17.50
N ALA A 329 15.39 -5.61 16.94
CA ALA A 329 16.04 -4.32 17.23
C ALA A 329 15.91 -3.90 18.70
N ASP A 330 16.97 -3.32 19.25
CA ASP A 330 16.91 -2.63 20.53
C ASP A 330 16.13 -1.30 20.42
N LYS A 331 15.92 -0.66 21.57
CA LYS A 331 15.13 0.57 21.69
C LYS A 331 15.61 1.71 20.78
N PHE A 332 16.92 1.88 20.61
CA PHE A 332 17.48 2.95 19.78
C PHE A 332 17.41 2.57 18.30
N SER A 333 17.85 1.37 17.94
CA SER A 333 17.80 0.88 16.55
C SER A 333 16.39 0.76 15.98
N ALA A 334 15.38 0.50 16.82
CA ALA A 334 13.98 0.53 16.42
C ALA A 334 13.46 1.97 16.26
N ALA A 335 13.67 2.85 17.25
CA ALA A 335 13.18 4.23 17.21
C ALA A 335 13.74 5.04 16.03
N ASP A 336 15.03 4.87 15.72
CA ASP A 336 15.68 5.56 14.60
C ASP A 336 15.05 5.19 13.24
N VAL A 337 14.87 3.90 12.97
CA VAL A 337 14.21 3.43 11.74
C VAL A 337 12.76 3.93 11.66
N LEU A 338 12.02 3.99 12.77
CA LEU A 338 10.67 4.58 12.78
C LEU A 338 10.69 6.10 12.53
N GLU A 339 11.63 6.87 13.10
CA GLU A 339 11.72 8.32 12.78
C GLU A 339 12.08 8.55 11.30
N GLN A 340 13.02 7.79 10.74
CA GLN A 340 13.40 7.87 9.34
C GLN A 340 12.23 7.56 8.39
N LEU A 341 11.44 6.54 8.70
CA LEU A 341 10.26 6.15 7.90
C LEU A 341 9.08 7.12 8.03
N SER A 342 8.96 7.83 9.17
CA SER A 342 7.81 8.69 9.53
C SER A 342 7.72 9.97 8.69
N GLY A 343 7.41 9.84 7.40
CA GLY A 343 7.30 10.94 6.45
C GLY A 343 6.76 10.47 5.09
N PRO A 344 7.13 11.12 3.96
CA PRO A 344 6.67 10.74 2.62
C PRO A 344 7.02 9.30 2.21
N LEU A 345 8.04 8.70 2.83
CA LEU A 345 8.43 7.30 2.59
C LEU A 345 7.32 6.32 3.03
N LEU A 346 6.67 6.55 4.17
CA LEU A 346 5.64 5.65 4.69
C LEU A 346 4.45 5.51 3.74
N VAL A 347 4.05 6.61 3.08
CA VAL A 347 2.91 6.64 2.15
C VAL A 347 3.14 5.75 0.93
N ARG A 348 4.42 5.51 0.56
CA ARG A 348 4.79 4.62 -0.56
C ARG A 348 4.71 3.14 -0.19
N MET A 349 4.86 2.75 1.08
CA MET A 349 4.92 1.33 1.48
C MET A 349 3.62 0.75 2.08
N ILE A 350 2.74 1.59 2.65
CA ILE A 350 1.54 1.17 3.39
C ILE A 350 0.49 0.37 2.60
N HIS A 351 0.56 0.35 1.26
CA HIS A 351 -0.36 -0.39 0.39
C HIS A 351 -0.08 -1.92 0.35
N THR A 352 0.67 -2.45 1.33
CA THR A 352 1.13 -3.85 1.36
C THR A 352 0.95 -4.45 2.77
N LYS A 353 0.89 -5.80 2.89
CA LYS A 353 0.65 -6.45 4.20
C LYS A 353 1.69 -6.11 5.26
N ASP A 354 2.98 -6.20 4.92
CA ASP A 354 4.05 -5.87 5.87
C ASP A 354 4.31 -4.35 5.95
N GLY A 355 4.08 -3.59 4.87
CA GLY A 355 4.24 -2.13 4.87
C GLY A 355 3.15 -1.37 5.65
N SER A 356 1.92 -1.87 5.69
CA SER A 356 0.86 -1.34 6.57
C SER A 356 1.13 -1.65 8.04
N ARG A 357 1.66 -2.84 8.36
CA ARG A 357 2.14 -3.18 9.70
C ARG A 357 3.25 -2.22 10.16
N ILE A 358 4.24 -1.95 9.32
CA ILE A 358 5.24 -0.89 9.57
C ILE A 358 4.54 0.47 9.75
N GLY A 359 3.53 0.80 8.92
CA GLY A 359 2.69 1.98 9.06
C GLY A 359 2.07 2.14 10.46
N MET A 360 1.45 1.09 10.98
CA MET A 360 0.82 1.07 12.30
C MET A 360 1.85 1.15 13.43
N LEU A 361 3.00 0.49 13.31
CA LEU A 361 4.10 0.59 14.27
C LEU A 361 4.74 2.00 14.31
N CYS A 362 4.92 2.65 13.15
CA CYS A 362 5.32 4.06 13.06
C CYS A 362 4.30 5.00 13.73
N VAL A 363 3.00 4.69 13.64
CA VAL A 363 1.94 5.49 14.28
C VAL A 363 1.92 5.28 15.79
N LYS A 364 1.97 4.03 16.28
CA LYS A 364 2.00 3.69 17.70
C LYS A 364 3.22 4.27 18.42
N HIS A 365 4.42 3.80 18.08
CA HIS A 365 5.62 4.14 18.83
C HIS A 365 6.24 5.48 18.42
N GLY A 366 5.84 6.05 17.28
CA GLY A 366 6.27 7.38 16.85
C GLY A 366 5.75 8.50 17.75
N SER A 367 6.59 9.51 18.00
CA SER A 367 6.22 10.66 18.83
C SER A 367 5.15 11.55 18.16
N ALA A 368 4.63 12.52 18.92
CA ALA A 368 3.71 13.53 18.36
C ALA A 368 4.32 14.32 17.17
N LYS A 369 5.65 14.42 17.08
CA LYS A 369 6.37 14.99 15.93
C LYS A 369 6.29 14.05 14.72
N GLU A 370 6.56 12.75 14.89
CA GLU A 370 6.45 11.74 13.83
C GLU A 370 5.00 11.58 13.33
N ARG A 371 4.02 11.38 14.22
CA ARG A 371 2.59 11.31 13.86
C ARG A 371 2.15 12.51 13.02
N LYS A 372 2.64 13.71 13.36
CA LYS A 372 2.39 14.95 12.63
C LYS A 372 3.10 15.05 11.28
N LYS A 373 4.24 14.37 11.08
CA LYS A 373 4.85 14.15 9.75
C LYS A 373 4.00 13.17 8.93
N ILE A 374 3.62 12.03 9.52
CA ILE A 374 2.86 10.93 8.86
C ILE A 374 1.53 11.46 8.30
N VAL A 375 0.69 12.04 9.15
CA VAL A 375 -0.64 12.57 8.75
C VAL A 375 -0.50 13.65 7.67
N LYS A 376 0.54 14.50 7.73
CA LYS A 376 0.82 15.49 6.68
C LYS A 376 1.27 14.86 5.36
N GLY A 377 2.01 13.76 5.40
CA GLY A 377 2.45 13.03 4.21
C GLY A 377 1.28 12.39 3.45
N MET A 378 0.25 11.93 4.16
CA MET A 378 -0.95 11.28 3.59
C MET A 378 -1.96 12.26 2.97
N LYS A 379 -1.81 13.57 3.17
CA LYS A 379 -2.72 14.60 2.65
C LYS A 379 -2.88 14.51 1.13
N SER A 380 -4.11 14.67 0.60
CA SER A 380 -4.51 14.48 -0.80
C SER A 380 -4.41 13.05 -1.33
N HIS A 381 -4.13 12.08 -0.44
CA HIS A 381 -4.11 10.65 -0.72
C HIS A 381 -5.01 9.87 0.25
N ILE A 382 -5.75 10.53 1.16
CA ILE A 382 -6.56 9.88 2.20
C ILE A 382 -7.61 8.98 1.58
N LEU A 383 -8.34 9.45 0.55
CA LEU A 383 -9.32 8.62 -0.15
C LEU A 383 -8.68 7.37 -0.79
N LYS A 384 -7.52 7.53 -1.45
CA LYS A 384 -6.79 6.40 -2.05
C LYS A 384 -6.33 5.39 -1.00
N ILE A 385 -5.92 5.86 0.18
CA ILE A 385 -5.50 5.03 1.31
C ILE A 385 -6.71 4.34 1.96
N ALA A 386 -7.87 5.01 2.05
CA ALA A 386 -9.11 4.45 2.59
C ALA A 386 -9.70 3.34 1.72
N TYR A 387 -9.66 3.48 0.39
CA TYR A 387 -10.06 2.41 -0.54
C TYR A 387 -9.05 1.25 -0.62
N ASP A 388 -7.83 1.40 -0.09
CA ASP A 388 -6.84 0.32 -0.09
C ASP A 388 -7.05 -0.67 1.08
N GLN A 389 -6.81 -1.97 0.81
CA GLN A 389 -7.00 -3.04 1.79
C GLN A 389 -6.09 -2.88 3.02
N TYR A 390 -4.88 -2.35 2.83
CA TYR A 390 -3.84 -2.27 3.84
C TYR A 390 -3.72 -0.83 4.40
N GLY A 391 -3.84 0.18 3.53
CA GLY A 391 -3.88 1.59 3.90
C GLY A 391 -5.04 1.95 4.84
N SER A 392 -6.22 1.35 4.64
CA SER A 392 -7.40 1.58 5.49
C SER A 392 -7.16 1.20 6.96
N LEU A 393 -6.35 0.16 7.23
CA LEU A 393 -5.96 -0.25 8.58
C LEU A 393 -5.01 0.77 9.22
N VAL A 394 -4.12 1.39 8.43
CA VAL A 394 -3.25 2.47 8.91
C VAL A 394 -4.06 3.72 9.26
N LEU A 395 -5.11 4.05 8.49
CA LEU A 395 -6.03 5.13 8.84
C LEU A 395 -6.85 4.83 10.11
N ALA A 396 -7.33 3.60 10.28
CA ALA A 396 -8.00 3.17 11.52
C ALA A 396 -7.06 3.33 12.74
N CYS A 397 -5.82 2.84 12.65
CA CYS A 397 -4.80 3.02 13.67
C CYS A 397 -4.50 4.51 13.96
N ILE A 398 -4.45 5.36 12.93
CA ILE A 398 -4.29 6.82 13.08
C ILE A 398 -5.44 7.45 13.86
N CYS A 399 -6.69 7.09 13.54
CA CYS A 399 -7.88 7.53 14.26
C CYS A 399 -7.86 7.11 15.74
N SER A 400 -7.40 5.89 16.05
CA SER A 400 -7.27 5.40 17.43
C SER A 400 -6.12 6.04 18.23
N THR A 401 -5.02 6.48 17.59
CA THR A 401 -3.73 6.72 18.29
C THR A 401 -3.20 8.16 18.24
N VAL A 402 -3.67 9.02 17.33
CA VAL A 402 -3.13 10.38 17.16
C VAL A 402 -3.90 11.41 17.99
N ASP A 403 -3.23 12.05 18.96
CA ASP A 403 -3.85 13.02 19.88
C ASP A 403 -4.09 14.42 19.27
N ASP A 404 -3.41 14.75 18.16
CA ASP A 404 -3.62 16.00 17.39
C ASP A 404 -4.86 15.86 16.48
N THR A 405 -6.02 15.70 17.11
CA THR A 405 -7.33 15.58 16.47
C THR A 405 -7.65 16.78 15.58
N LYS A 406 -7.20 18.00 15.93
CA LYS A 406 -7.37 19.20 15.09
C LYS A 406 -6.59 19.09 13.76
N LEU A 407 -5.47 18.38 13.73
CA LEU A 407 -4.78 17.99 12.48
C LEU A 407 -5.53 16.87 11.74
N LEU A 408 -6.01 15.84 12.45
CA LEU A 408 -6.80 14.75 11.85
C LEU A 408 -8.08 15.27 11.20
N THR A 409 -8.88 16.09 11.90
CA THR A 409 -10.09 16.71 11.38
C THR A 409 -9.80 17.56 10.15
N LYS A 410 -8.68 18.29 10.15
CA LYS A 410 -8.28 19.15 9.02
C LYS A 410 -7.80 18.39 7.78
N ILE A 411 -7.22 17.19 7.93
CA ILE A 411 -6.57 16.45 6.83
C ILE A 411 -7.31 15.15 6.50
N VAL A 412 -7.60 14.32 7.49
CA VAL A 412 -8.23 13.00 7.32
C VAL A 412 -9.75 13.14 7.20
N ILE A 413 -10.41 13.65 8.24
CA ILE A 413 -11.88 13.61 8.34
C ILE A 413 -12.54 14.42 7.21
N ARG A 414 -12.05 15.64 6.95
CA ARG A 414 -12.55 16.48 5.85
C ARG A 414 -12.31 15.89 4.46
N GLU A 415 -11.28 15.06 4.27
CA GLU A 415 -11.05 14.40 2.98
C GLU A 415 -11.93 13.15 2.83
N LEU A 416 -12.24 12.44 3.93
CA LEU A 416 -13.25 11.36 3.96
C LEU A 416 -14.67 11.89 3.72
N GLN A 417 -15.05 13.02 4.32
CA GLN A 417 -16.39 13.62 4.18
C GLN A 417 -16.76 13.92 2.71
N THR A 418 -15.82 14.15 1.80
CA THR A 418 -16.13 14.45 0.38
C THR A 418 -16.56 13.24 -0.46
N SER A 419 -16.38 12.01 0.05
CA SER A 419 -16.70 10.73 -0.63
C SER A 419 -17.49 9.82 0.31
N LEU A 420 -18.18 10.39 1.32
CA LEU A 420 -18.69 9.64 2.47
C LEU A 420 -19.68 8.52 2.09
N LYS A 421 -20.63 8.79 1.18
CA LYS A 421 -21.56 7.78 0.65
C LYS A 421 -20.83 6.58 0.02
N GLU A 422 -19.80 6.85 -0.77
CA GLU A 422 -19.04 5.82 -1.49
C GLU A 422 -18.20 4.99 -0.50
N LEU A 423 -17.57 5.66 0.48
CA LEU A 423 -16.75 5.01 1.51
C LEU A 423 -17.54 4.07 2.40
N VAL A 424 -18.75 4.45 2.86
CA VAL A 424 -19.57 3.58 3.75
C VAL A 424 -20.07 2.32 3.04
N LEU A 425 -20.17 2.34 1.70
CA LEU A 425 -20.56 1.21 0.87
C LEU A 425 -19.39 0.31 0.45
N ASP A 426 -18.14 0.71 0.66
CA ASP A 426 -16.95 -0.04 0.23
C ASP A 426 -16.44 -1.10 1.24
N LYS A 427 -15.69 -2.09 0.73
CA LYS A 427 -15.04 -3.13 1.54
C LYS A 427 -14.00 -2.56 2.50
N ASN A 428 -13.26 -1.52 2.11
CA ASN A 428 -12.12 -0.96 2.83
C ASN A 428 -12.43 0.44 3.39
N GLY A 429 -13.11 1.28 2.59
CA GLY A 429 -13.40 2.69 2.89
C GLY A 429 -14.14 2.93 4.20
N ARG A 430 -15.02 2.00 4.60
CA ARG A 430 -15.74 2.07 5.88
C ARG A 430 -14.90 1.74 7.12
N ARG A 431 -13.70 1.17 6.99
CA ARG A 431 -12.90 0.71 8.14
C ARG A 431 -12.50 1.82 9.12
N PRO A 432 -12.01 3.01 8.70
CA PRO A 432 -11.72 4.11 9.63
C PRO A 432 -12.98 4.70 10.25
N ILE A 433 -14.12 4.63 9.56
CA ILE A 433 -15.43 5.07 10.05
C ILE A 433 -15.94 4.13 11.15
N LEU A 434 -15.91 2.82 10.89
CA LEU A 434 -16.27 1.80 11.86
C LEU A 434 -15.36 1.83 13.09
N GLN A 435 -14.04 2.04 12.94
CA GLN A 435 -13.13 2.18 14.09
C GLN A 435 -13.44 3.39 14.99
N LEU A 436 -14.02 4.46 14.45
CA LEU A 436 -14.48 5.60 15.25
C LEU A 436 -15.80 5.30 15.97
N LEU A 437 -16.77 4.72 15.24
CA LEU A 437 -18.10 4.38 15.75
C LEU A 437 -18.02 3.27 16.83
N HIS A 438 -17.32 2.18 16.53
CA HIS A 438 -17.09 1.02 17.38
C HIS A 438 -15.65 0.53 17.19
N PRO A 439 -14.70 1.00 18.03
CA PRO A 439 -13.32 0.54 18.01
C PRO A 439 -13.23 -0.98 18.08
N ASP A 440 -12.20 -1.52 17.42
CA ASP A 440 -11.60 -2.84 17.65
C ASP A 440 -12.57 -4.03 17.55
N CYS A 441 -13.72 -3.79 16.91
CA CYS A 441 -14.83 -4.72 16.81
C CYS A 441 -14.48 -5.92 15.91
N SER A 442 -14.46 -7.11 16.50
CA SER A 442 -14.29 -8.40 15.80
C SER A 442 -15.34 -8.68 14.70
N ARG A 443 -16.43 -7.90 14.65
CA ARG A 443 -17.43 -7.92 13.56
C ARG A 443 -16.90 -7.32 12.26
N TYR A 444 -15.93 -6.40 12.31
CA TYR A 444 -15.51 -5.56 11.18
C TYR A 444 -14.05 -5.77 10.76
N PHE A 445 -13.23 -6.30 11.68
CA PHE A 445 -11.82 -6.63 11.45
C PHE A 445 -11.61 -8.13 11.66
N SER A 446 -10.93 -8.79 10.71
CA SER A 446 -10.59 -10.20 10.86
C SER A 446 -9.50 -10.40 11.94
N PRO A 447 -9.35 -11.60 12.54
CA PRO A 447 -8.34 -11.85 13.56
C PRO A 447 -6.91 -11.49 13.13
N ASP A 448 -6.59 -11.69 11.84
CA ASP A 448 -5.30 -11.36 11.23
C ASP A 448 -5.06 -9.84 11.14
N GLU A 449 -6.13 -9.05 11.06
CA GLU A 449 -6.14 -7.59 11.03
C GLU A 449 -6.14 -7.02 12.46
N MET A 450 -6.92 -7.58 13.38
CA MET A 450 -6.88 -7.26 14.81
C MET A 450 -5.50 -7.53 15.41
N ALA A 451 -4.89 -8.68 15.13
CA ALA A 451 -3.51 -8.97 15.55
C ALA A 451 -2.48 -8.01 14.92
N SER A 452 -2.82 -7.35 13.80
CA SER A 452 -1.96 -6.34 13.17
C SER A 452 -2.18 -4.94 13.77
N LEU A 453 -3.43 -4.54 14.06
CA LEU A 453 -3.78 -3.32 14.79
C LEU A 453 -3.22 -3.35 16.22
N ASN A 454 -3.27 -4.50 16.88
CA ASN A 454 -2.80 -4.68 18.26
C ASN A 454 -1.29 -4.94 18.35
N SER A 455 -0.60 -5.19 17.24
CA SER A 455 0.86 -5.43 17.22
C SER A 455 1.69 -4.27 17.78
N SER A 456 2.84 -4.59 18.38
CA SER A 456 3.77 -3.64 18.98
C SER A 456 5.23 -4.15 18.90
N ILE A 457 6.20 -3.25 19.14
CA ILE A 457 7.63 -3.56 19.18
C ILE A 457 8.08 -3.71 20.63
N SER A 458 8.47 -4.93 21.02
CA SER A 458 8.78 -5.30 22.42
C SER A 458 9.96 -4.56 23.06
N SER A 459 10.79 -3.86 22.27
CA SER A 459 11.89 -3.01 22.74
C SER A 459 11.52 -1.53 22.86
N LEU A 460 10.37 -1.12 22.30
CA LEU A 460 9.79 0.23 22.42
C LEU A 460 8.64 0.27 23.43
N SER A 461 7.92 -0.86 23.60
CA SER A 461 6.83 -0.99 24.55
C SER A 461 7.28 -0.75 25.99
N ALA A 462 6.50 0.03 26.73
CA ALA A 462 6.72 0.22 28.16
C ALA A 462 6.48 -1.11 28.88
N LYS A 463 7.54 -1.70 29.45
CA LYS A 463 7.41 -2.88 30.32
C LYS A 463 6.58 -2.52 31.56
N VAL A 464 5.31 -2.92 31.56
CA VAL A 464 4.63 -3.29 32.80
C VAL A 464 5.42 -4.47 33.40
N GLY A 465 5.61 -4.47 34.72
CA GLY A 465 6.77 -5.13 35.33
C GLY A 465 6.78 -6.66 35.24
N SER A 466 7.73 -7.19 34.47
CA SER A 466 8.33 -8.50 34.74
C SER A 466 9.78 -8.55 34.24
N GLU A 467 10.72 -8.73 35.17
CA GLU A 467 12.08 -9.16 34.88
C GLU A 467 12.21 -10.65 35.17
N SER A 468 11.88 -11.48 34.18
CA SER A 468 12.25 -12.89 34.18
C SER A 468 13.77 -13.04 34.03
N LYS A 469 14.50 -12.92 35.16
CA LYS A 469 15.87 -13.39 35.26
C LYS A 469 15.90 -14.90 35.06
N SER A 470 16.81 -15.39 34.22
CA SER A 470 17.16 -16.81 34.14
C SER A 470 18.66 -16.97 33.93
N ILE A 471 19.38 -17.10 35.04
CA ILE A 471 20.75 -17.61 35.17
C ILE A 471 20.68 -18.67 36.28
N GLY A 472 21.44 -19.77 36.14
CA GLY A 472 21.25 -21.01 36.91
C GLY A 472 20.55 -22.03 36.01
N GLU A 473 21.21 -23.05 35.45
CA GLU A 473 22.03 -24.12 36.06
C GLU A 473 21.21 -25.22 36.73
N GLU A 474 21.62 -26.46 36.50
CA GLU A 474 20.94 -27.67 36.96
C GLU A 474 21.15 -27.89 38.46
N LYS A 475 20.11 -28.40 39.13
CA LYS A 475 20.29 -29.52 40.07
C LYS A 475 19.02 -30.32 40.29
N THR A 476 19.19 -31.64 40.22
CA THR A 476 18.23 -32.65 40.66
C THR A 476 18.14 -32.67 42.18
N GLU A 477 16.94 -32.88 42.72
CA GLU A 477 16.72 -33.90 43.76
C GLU A 477 15.23 -34.26 43.87
N THR A 478 14.96 -35.43 44.43
CA THR A 478 13.64 -36.08 44.51
C THR A 478 13.06 -35.98 45.93
N ASN A 479 11.73 -35.98 46.08
CA ASN A 479 11.02 -36.73 47.14
C ASN A 479 9.49 -36.72 46.93
N GLU A 480 8.75 -37.41 47.81
CA GLU A 480 7.50 -38.12 47.50
C GLU A 480 6.25 -37.72 48.34
N ILE A 481 5.07 -37.98 47.76
CA ILE A 481 3.82 -38.53 48.38
C ILE A 481 2.92 -37.65 49.28
N SER A 482 1.60 -37.96 49.22
CA SER A 482 0.43 -37.40 49.96
C SER A 482 0.10 -35.93 49.64
N GLY A 483 -1.15 -35.44 49.69
CA GLY A 483 -2.47 -35.93 50.14
C GLY A 483 -3.28 -34.69 50.59
N ASP A 484 -4.60 -34.54 50.51
CA ASP A 484 -5.71 -35.42 50.09
C ASP A 484 -6.74 -34.64 49.23
N GLU A 485 -7.91 -35.24 48.95
CA GLU A 485 -9.04 -34.61 48.26
C GLU A 485 -9.79 -33.58 49.15
N GLU A 486 -10.37 -32.55 48.52
CA GLU A 486 -11.75 -32.16 48.87
C GLU A 486 -12.47 -31.51 47.67
N ASN A 487 -13.78 -31.72 47.56
CA ASN A 487 -14.60 -31.19 46.47
C ASN A 487 -15.34 -29.91 46.92
N ASP A 488 -15.41 -28.89 46.06
CA ASP A 488 -16.51 -27.93 46.10
C ASP A 488 -16.93 -27.58 44.66
N VAL A 489 -18.21 -27.82 44.33
CA VAL A 489 -18.76 -27.63 42.98
C VAL A 489 -19.51 -26.32 42.95
N LYS A 490 -18.99 -25.35 42.19
CA LYS A 490 -19.71 -24.11 41.87
C LYS A 490 -19.89 -23.97 40.37
N GLU A 491 -21.16 -24.07 40.00
CA GLU A 491 -21.70 -23.87 38.67
C GLU A 491 -21.87 -22.36 38.44
N ASP A 492 -20.92 -21.74 37.73
CA ASP A 492 -20.92 -20.29 37.52
C ASP A 492 -21.38 -19.87 36.11
N THR A 493 -22.40 -19.03 36.12
CA THR A 493 -23.12 -18.49 34.96
C THR A 493 -22.23 -17.77 33.96
N MET A 494 -22.54 -17.88 32.66
CA MET A 494 -21.96 -16.98 31.64
C MET A 494 -22.45 -15.55 31.85
N ALA A 495 -21.61 -14.71 32.47
CA ALA A 495 -21.77 -13.25 32.48
C ALA A 495 -20.95 -12.62 31.34
N GLU A 496 -21.49 -11.59 30.71
CA GLU A 496 -20.77 -10.82 29.68
C GLU A 496 -19.64 -10.02 30.33
N GLY A 497 -18.40 -10.25 29.90
CA GLY A 497 -17.22 -9.58 30.43
C GLY A 497 -17.08 -8.17 29.87
N ASP A 498 -17.02 -7.18 30.77
CA ASP A 498 -16.73 -5.78 30.47
C ASP A 498 -15.37 -5.63 29.76
N GLU A 499 -15.35 -5.08 28.53
CA GLU A 499 -14.10 -4.84 27.79
C GLU A 499 -13.38 -3.62 28.38
N THR A 500 -12.61 -3.85 29.44
CA THR A 500 -11.77 -2.82 30.06
C THR A 500 -10.82 -2.19 29.03
N GLU A 501 -11.00 -0.90 28.71
CA GLU A 501 -10.19 -0.17 27.72
C GLU A 501 -8.70 -0.10 28.14
N ASP A 502 -7.90 -1.05 27.66
CA ASP A 502 -6.44 -1.01 27.79
C ASP A 502 -5.88 0.27 27.11
N PRO A 503 -4.94 0.99 27.74
CA PRO A 503 -4.49 2.29 27.24
C PRO A 503 -3.72 2.15 25.93
N VAL A 504 -4.39 2.48 24.81
CA VAL A 504 -3.91 2.37 23.42
C VAL A 504 -2.46 2.83 23.27
N GLU A 505 -1.56 1.88 23.02
CA GLU A 505 -0.12 2.08 23.15
C GLU A 505 0.38 3.26 22.30
N GLY A 506 0.76 4.33 23.01
CA GLY A 506 1.31 5.56 22.44
C GLY A 506 0.37 6.77 22.48
N GLY A 507 -0.94 6.60 22.62
CA GLY A 507 -1.87 7.71 22.82
C GLY A 507 -1.72 8.34 24.21
N LYS A 508 -1.75 9.67 24.32
CA LYS A 508 -1.86 10.36 25.63
C LYS A 508 -3.26 10.91 25.91
N LYS A 509 -4.10 11.06 24.89
CA LYS A 509 -5.51 11.41 25.05
C LYS A 509 -6.31 10.16 25.41
N ASP A 510 -7.29 10.35 26.28
CA ASP A 510 -8.36 9.40 26.56
C ASP A 510 -9.05 8.92 25.25
N PRO A 511 -9.31 7.60 25.06
CA PRO A 511 -9.91 7.08 23.84
C PRO A 511 -11.29 7.65 23.53
N LEU A 512 -12.15 7.80 24.54
CA LEU A 512 -13.51 8.33 24.38
C LEU A 512 -13.48 9.80 23.95
N THR A 513 -12.66 10.63 24.61
CA THR A 513 -12.43 12.03 24.25
C THR A 513 -11.88 12.16 22.82
N ARG A 514 -10.93 11.29 22.42
CA ARG A 514 -10.42 11.27 21.03
C ARG A 514 -11.55 10.94 20.04
N ARG A 515 -12.42 9.97 20.35
CA ARG A 515 -13.59 9.61 19.51
C ARG A 515 -14.60 10.76 19.43
N GLN A 516 -14.92 11.43 20.56
CA GLN A 516 -15.83 12.57 20.60
C GLN A 516 -15.35 13.73 19.72
N GLU A 517 -14.08 14.13 19.82
CA GLU A 517 -13.50 15.19 18.99
C GLU A 517 -13.46 14.82 17.48
N LEU A 518 -13.29 13.54 17.14
CA LEU A 518 -13.20 13.07 15.75
C LEU A 518 -14.57 12.74 15.11
N LEU A 519 -15.60 12.45 15.90
CA LEU A 519 -16.97 12.20 15.44
C LEU A 519 -17.86 13.45 15.54
N LEU A 520 -17.92 14.07 16.72
CA LEU A 520 -18.89 15.12 17.05
C LEU A 520 -18.35 16.51 16.68
N GLU A 521 -17.23 16.94 17.27
CA GLU A 521 -16.63 18.27 16.99
C GLU A 521 -16.19 18.45 15.52
N SER A 522 -15.98 17.35 14.80
CA SER A 522 -15.60 17.36 13.39
C SER A 522 -16.78 17.54 12.43
N GLY A 523 -18.02 17.33 12.90
CA GLY A 523 -19.22 17.21 12.07
C GLY A 523 -19.35 15.87 11.30
N LEU A 524 -18.42 14.92 11.48
CA LEU A 524 -18.45 13.63 10.77
C LEU A 524 -19.68 12.80 11.14
N ALA A 525 -20.02 12.73 12.43
CA ALA A 525 -21.18 11.96 12.88
C ALA A 525 -22.49 12.52 12.35
N GLU A 526 -22.61 13.85 12.27
CA GLU A 526 -23.76 14.50 11.64
C GLU A 526 -23.85 14.11 10.15
N SER A 527 -22.73 14.24 9.42
CA SER A 527 -22.63 13.83 8.01
C SER A 527 -22.95 12.34 7.81
N LEU A 528 -22.59 11.48 8.76
CA LEU A 528 -22.89 10.04 8.72
C LEU A 528 -24.36 9.75 8.93
N VAL A 529 -25.04 10.42 9.87
CA VAL A 529 -26.49 10.25 10.08
C VAL A 529 -27.27 10.75 8.85
N ASP A 530 -26.88 11.89 8.29
CA ASP A 530 -27.51 12.44 7.09
C ASP A 530 -27.36 11.49 5.89
N VAL A 531 -26.12 11.03 5.60
CA VAL A 531 -25.86 10.02 4.54
C VAL A 531 -26.59 8.70 4.80
N CYS A 532 -26.68 8.23 6.05
CA CYS A 532 -27.46 7.04 6.38
C CYS A 532 -28.95 7.23 6.10
N THR A 533 -29.50 8.41 6.42
CA THR A 533 -30.93 8.74 6.27
C THR A 533 -31.32 8.87 4.80
N GLU A 534 -30.49 9.54 4.00
CA GLU A 534 -30.70 9.68 2.55
C GLU A 534 -30.61 8.35 1.78
N ASN A 535 -29.88 7.35 2.30
CA ASN A 535 -29.49 6.15 1.55
C ASN A 535 -29.91 4.83 2.22
N VAL A 536 -30.92 4.87 3.10
CA VAL A 536 -31.38 3.71 3.90
C VAL A 536 -31.58 2.44 3.08
N GLU A 537 -32.34 2.47 1.97
CA GLU A 537 -32.63 1.24 1.19
C GLU A 537 -31.34 0.64 0.60
N GLU A 538 -30.47 1.47 0.03
CA GLU A 538 -29.19 1.03 -0.56
C GLU A 538 -28.26 0.46 0.53
N MET A 539 -28.15 1.12 1.67
CA MET A 539 -27.29 0.68 2.77
C MET A 539 -27.81 -0.60 3.44
N LEU A 540 -29.11 -0.73 3.68
CA LEU A 540 -29.74 -1.95 4.24
C LEU A 540 -29.49 -3.18 3.36
N ARG A 541 -29.57 -3.01 2.04
CA ARG A 541 -29.35 -4.09 1.05
C ARG A 541 -27.87 -4.36 0.77
N SER A 542 -26.99 -3.37 0.98
CA SER A 542 -25.54 -3.49 0.77
C SER A 542 -24.89 -4.45 1.77
N ASN A 543 -23.98 -5.30 1.27
CA ASN A 543 -23.19 -6.16 2.16
C ASN A 543 -22.22 -5.36 3.05
N PHE A 544 -21.93 -4.10 2.77
CA PHE A 544 -21.00 -3.29 3.57
C PHE A 544 -21.68 -2.09 4.23
N GLY A 545 -22.58 -1.39 3.52
CA GLY A 545 -23.33 -0.24 4.06
C GLY A 545 -24.15 -0.58 5.31
N LYS A 546 -24.70 -1.80 5.37
CA LYS A 546 -25.50 -2.31 6.49
C LYS A 546 -24.78 -2.24 7.84
N GLU A 547 -23.44 -2.28 7.83
CA GLU A 547 -22.60 -2.31 9.02
C GLU A 547 -22.43 -0.91 9.61
N VAL A 548 -22.21 0.10 8.75
CA VAL A 548 -22.18 1.51 9.16
C VAL A 548 -23.57 1.97 9.57
N LEU A 549 -24.61 1.61 8.80
CA LEU A 549 -25.99 1.96 9.12
C LEU A 549 -26.41 1.40 10.49
N TYR A 550 -26.02 0.17 10.81
CA TYR A 550 -26.27 -0.43 12.11
C TYR A 550 -25.58 0.37 13.23
N GLU A 551 -24.26 0.59 13.14
CA GLU A 551 -23.50 1.29 14.20
C GLU A 551 -23.94 2.76 14.38
N VAL A 552 -24.35 3.43 13.30
CA VAL A 552 -24.94 4.78 13.40
C VAL A 552 -26.31 4.71 14.08
N ALA A 553 -27.19 3.78 13.70
CA ALA A 553 -28.53 3.67 14.26
C ALA A 553 -28.58 3.14 15.71
N THR A 554 -27.54 2.43 16.19
CA THR A 554 -27.35 2.12 17.62
C THR A 554 -26.67 3.24 18.42
N GLY A 555 -26.28 4.34 17.76
CA GLY A 555 -25.62 5.48 18.40
C GLY A 555 -24.12 5.29 18.67
N GLY A 556 -23.49 4.29 18.06
CA GLY A 556 -22.08 3.90 18.24
C GLY A 556 -21.80 3.19 19.57
N SER A 557 -20.62 2.59 19.70
CA SER A 557 -20.16 1.98 20.95
C SER A 557 -20.13 3.03 22.07
N GLY A 558 -20.70 2.68 23.23
CA GLY A 558 -20.93 3.59 24.36
C GLY A 558 -22.10 4.58 24.17
N GLY A 559 -22.90 4.46 23.11
CA GLY A 559 -24.01 5.39 22.82
C GLY A 559 -23.54 6.81 22.48
N ILE A 560 -22.28 6.97 22.07
CA ILE A 560 -21.54 8.23 21.89
C ILE A 560 -22.26 9.28 21.04
N LEU A 561 -23.16 8.88 20.14
CA LEU A 561 -23.91 9.81 19.28
C LEU A 561 -25.20 10.36 19.91
N PHE A 562 -25.82 9.64 20.85
CA PHE A 562 -27.11 10.04 21.43
C PHE A 562 -27.12 11.42 22.10
N PRO A 563 -26.11 11.83 22.90
CA PRO A 563 -26.12 13.12 23.59
C PRO A 563 -26.15 14.36 22.69
N SER A 564 -25.80 14.23 21.41
CA SER A 564 -25.72 15.35 20.47
C SER A 564 -26.58 15.18 19.22
N LEU A 565 -26.94 13.95 18.84
CA LEU A 565 -27.66 13.64 17.60
C LEU A 565 -28.98 12.88 17.81
N GLY A 566 -29.46 12.73 19.05
CA GLY A 566 -30.65 11.95 19.39
C GLY A 566 -31.89 12.23 18.53
N GLU A 567 -32.16 13.48 18.17
CA GLU A 567 -33.27 13.83 17.25
C GLU A 567 -33.04 13.32 15.82
N LYS A 568 -31.85 13.54 15.24
CA LYS A 568 -31.50 13.00 13.91
C LYS A 568 -31.49 11.45 13.90
N LEU A 569 -31.08 10.82 14.99
CA LEU A 569 -31.13 9.36 15.15
C LEU A 569 -32.57 8.83 15.19
N ASN A 570 -33.49 9.55 15.84
CA ASN A 570 -34.92 9.23 15.77
C ASN A 570 -35.46 9.41 14.33
N THR A 571 -35.05 10.46 13.60
CA THR A 571 -35.41 10.61 12.18
C THR A 571 -34.89 9.43 11.34
N LEU A 572 -33.65 9.01 11.53
CA LEU A 572 -33.08 7.82 10.88
C LEU A 572 -33.87 6.55 11.22
N HIS A 573 -34.28 6.36 12.48
CA HIS A 573 -35.15 5.24 12.90
C HIS A 573 -36.51 5.28 12.21
N GLU A 574 -37.13 6.46 12.10
CA GLU A 574 -38.39 6.64 11.38
C GLU A 574 -38.25 6.38 9.88
N THR A 575 -37.15 6.80 9.23
CA THR A 575 -36.87 6.50 7.81
C THR A 575 -36.64 5.00 7.58
N ILE A 576 -35.89 4.32 8.44
CA ILE A 576 -35.73 2.85 8.39
C ILE A 576 -37.08 2.16 8.56
N ALA A 577 -37.92 2.63 9.49
CA ALA A 577 -39.25 2.09 9.69
C ALA A 577 -40.22 2.40 8.53
N ALA A 578 -40.06 3.52 7.82
CA ALA A 578 -40.85 3.87 6.65
C ALA A 578 -40.53 2.94 5.46
N VAL A 579 -39.23 2.73 5.15
CA VAL A 579 -38.79 1.77 4.13
C VAL A 579 -39.23 0.33 4.47
N ALA A 580 -39.33 0.00 5.76
CA ALA A 580 -39.84 -1.29 6.22
C ALA A 580 -41.39 -1.39 6.28
N ALA A 581 -42.11 -0.28 6.07
CA ALA A 581 -43.58 -0.24 6.06
C ALA A 581 -44.19 -0.35 4.64
N GLU A 582 -43.34 -0.29 3.61
CA GLU A 582 -43.68 -0.46 2.19
C GLU A 582 -44.39 -1.79 1.91
N SER A 583 -45.11 -1.85 0.78
CA SER A 583 -45.65 -3.10 0.25
C SER A 583 -44.55 -3.97 -0.35
N LYS A 584 -44.76 -5.29 -0.41
CA LYS A 584 -43.90 -6.15 -1.24
C LYS A 584 -43.96 -5.67 -2.69
N SER A 585 -42.81 -5.54 -3.35
CA SER A 585 -42.78 -5.18 -4.76
C SER A 585 -43.25 -6.36 -5.62
N GLU A 586 -43.98 -6.05 -6.69
CA GLU A 586 -44.33 -7.02 -7.74
C GLU A 586 -43.19 -7.21 -8.77
N GLU A 587 -42.13 -6.38 -8.70
CA GLU A 587 -40.97 -6.47 -9.59
C GLU A 587 -40.12 -7.72 -9.31
N PRO A 588 -39.86 -8.58 -10.32
CA PRO A 588 -39.09 -9.81 -10.14
C PRO A 588 -37.63 -9.50 -9.77
N GLY A 589 -37.31 -9.65 -8.49
CA GLY A 589 -35.98 -9.46 -7.93
C GLY A 589 -35.89 -8.38 -6.84
N LYS A 590 -36.88 -7.48 -6.69
CA LYS A 590 -36.89 -6.48 -5.60
C LYS A 590 -37.52 -7.05 -4.33
N GLU A 591 -36.81 -7.96 -3.65
CA GLU A 591 -37.20 -8.52 -2.34
C GLU A 591 -37.57 -7.41 -1.33
N HIS A 592 -38.57 -7.61 -0.47
CA HIS A 592 -38.86 -6.66 0.61
C HIS A 592 -37.76 -6.64 1.68
N VAL A 593 -37.56 -5.52 2.40
CA VAL A 593 -36.45 -5.38 3.37
C VAL A 593 -36.56 -6.30 4.59
N PHE A 594 -37.74 -6.81 4.93
CA PHE A 594 -37.88 -7.88 5.93
C PHE A 594 -37.50 -9.27 5.41
N GLU A 595 -37.43 -9.48 4.10
CA GLU A 595 -37.20 -10.80 3.48
C GLU A 595 -35.77 -10.92 2.92
N ASN A 596 -35.21 -9.83 2.40
CA ASN A 596 -33.86 -9.79 1.85
C ASN A 596 -32.77 -10.19 2.88
N PHE A 597 -31.77 -10.92 2.40
CA PHE A 597 -30.74 -11.56 3.22
C PHE A 597 -29.97 -10.59 4.13
N HIS A 598 -29.64 -9.38 3.65
CA HIS A 598 -28.84 -8.41 4.41
C HIS A 598 -29.71 -7.55 5.34
N SER A 599 -30.75 -6.92 4.80
CA SER A 599 -31.58 -5.98 5.56
C SER A 599 -32.36 -6.67 6.68
N SER A 600 -32.89 -7.88 6.46
CA SER A 600 -33.65 -8.61 7.49
C SER A 600 -32.81 -8.92 8.72
N ARG A 601 -31.53 -9.28 8.54
CA ARG A 601 -30.57 -9.51 9.63
C ARG A 601 -30.24 -8.22 10.38
N THR A 602 -30.02 -7.13 9.64
CA THR A 602 -29.71 -5.82 10.22
C THR A 602 -30.88 -5.27 11.03
N ILE A 603 -32.10 -5.30 10.48
CA ILE A 603 -33.32 -4.85 11.18
C ILE A 603 -33.60 -5.75 12.39
N ARG A 604 -33.47 -7.08 12.27
CA ARG A 604 -33.56 -8.01 13.43
C ARG A 604 -32.60 -7.60 14.55
N LYS A 605 -31.35 -7.26 14.20
CA LYS A 605 -30.33 -6.87 15.18
C LYS A 605 -30.67 -5.52 15.83
N LEU A 606 -31.10 -4.52 15.05
CA LEU A 606 -31.54 -3.23 15.58
C LEU A 606 -32.75 -3.35 16.54
N VAL A 607 -33.66 -4.31 16.34
CA VAL A 607 -34.79 -4.56 17.28
C VAL A 607 -34.33 -5.14 18.62
N LEU A 608 -33.24 -5.91 18.65
CA LEU A 608 -32.66 -6.42 19.88
C LEU A 608 -31.86 -5.32 20.61
N ASP A 609 -31.03 -4.61 19.85
CA ASP A 609 -29.97 -3.75 20.40
C ASP A 609 -30.42 -2.28 20.61
N SER A 610 -31.55 -1.85 20.04
CA SER A 610 -32.08 -0.48 20.15
C SER A 610 -33.58 -0.46 20.45
N PRO A 611 -33.99 -0.40 21.74
CA PRO A 611 -35.40 -0.38 22.14
C PRO A 611 -36.20 0.81 21.57
N GLY A 612 -35.55 1.96 21.35
CA GLY A 612 -36.15 3.12 20.70
C GLY A 612 -36.53 2.82 19.24
N PHE A 613 -35.59 2.28 18.47
CA PHE A 613 -35.86 1.82 17.10
C PHE A 613 -36.94 0.74 17.08
N ALA A 614 -36.90 -0.24 17.98
CA ALA A 614 -37.89 -1.31 18.06
C ALA A 614 -39.31 -0.75 18.24
N ALA A 615 -39.50 0.23 19.13
CA ALA A 615 -40.80 0.88 19.32
C ALA A 615 -41.29 1.64 18.07
N ILE A 616 -40.39 2.33 17.37
CA ILE A 616 -40.69 3.07 16.12
C ILE A 616 -41.06 2.09 14.98
N LEU A 617 -40.26 1.04 14.78
CA LEU A 617 -40.53 -0.01 13.79
C LEU A 617 -41.85 -0.73 14.07
N TRP A 618 -42.13 -1.04 15.35
CA TRP A 618 -43.40 -1.66 15.73
C TRP A 618 -44.59 -0.77 15.36
N LYS A 619 -44.54 0.50 15.76
CA LYS A 619 -45.58 1.51 15.50
C LYS A 619 -45.85 1.72 14.01
N ASN A 620 -44.80 1.84 13.19
CA ASN A 620 -44.91 2.31 11.81
C ASN A 620 -45.01 1.15 10.78
N ALA A 621 -44.36 0.00 11.02
CA ALA A 621 -44.20 -1.06 10.02
C ALA A 621 -44.90 -2.39 10.35
N LEU A 622 -45.01 -2.78 11.62
CA LEU A 622 -45.41 -4.14 12.01
C LEU A 622 -46.80 -4.27 12.66
N LYS A 623 -47.24 -3.29 13.46
CA LYS A 623 -48.52 -3.33 14.17
C LYS A 623 -49.70 -3.50 13.22
N GLY A 624 -50.52 -4.53 13.44
CA GLY A 624 -51.63 -4.93 12.59
C GLY A 624 -51.23 -5.62 11.28
N LYS A 625 -49.93 -5.86 11.05
CA LYS A 625 -49.36 -6.47 9.83
C LYS A 625 -48.56 -7.75 10.12
N CYS A 626 -48.47 -8.22 11.37
CA CYS A 626 -47.54 -9.29 11.74
C CYS A 626 -47.79 -10.62 11.01
N SER A 627 -49.04 -10.94 10.65
CA SER A 627 -49.39 -12.14 9.88
C SER A 627 -48.73 -12.20 8.50
N LEU A 628 -48.52 -11.06 7.83
CA LEU A 628 -47.89 -10.96 6.51
C LEU A 628 -46.39 -11.31 6.52
N TRP A 629 -45.78 -11.27 7.71
CA TRP A 629 -44.34 -11.43 7.94
C TRP A 629 -44.02 -12.61 8.85
N ALA A 630 -45.01 -13.36 9.35
CA ALA A 630 -44.85 -14.45 10.31
C ALA A 630 -44.12 -15.70 9.77
N GLN A 631 -43.91 -15.78 8.45
CA GLN A 631 -43.26 -16.90 7.76
C GLN A 631 -41.90 -16.49 7.16
N GLY A 632 -41.15 -17.46 6.62
CA GLY A 632 -39.90 -17.21 5.88
C GLY A 632 -38.82 -16.50 6.70
N HIS A 633 -38.01 -15.67 6.04
CA HIS A 633 -36.94 -14.90 6.69
C HIS A 633 -37.46 -13.75 7.56
N SER A 634 -38.57 -13.10 7.16
CA SER A 634 -39.19 -12.00 7.89
C SER A 634 -39.67 -12.39 9.29
N SER A 635 -40.04 -13.66 9.49
CA SER A 635 -40.41 -14.21 10.80
C SER A 635 -39.33 -13.99 11.87
N LYS A 636 -38.06 -13.90 11.46
CA LYS A 636 -36.92 -13.71 12.37
C LYS A 636 -36.83 -12.29 12.91
N VAL A 637 -37.37 -11.30 12.19
CA VAL A 637 -37.51 -9.90 12.65
C VAL A 637 -38.62 -9.79 13.68
N ILE A 638 -39.78 -10.43 13.43
CA ILE A 638 -40.87 -10.54 14.41
C ILE A 638 -40.39 -11.22 15.70
N HIS A 639 -39.60 -12.29 15.59
CA HIS A 639 -39.05 -12.97 16.76
C HIS A 639 -38.13 -12.10 17.64
N ALA A 640 -37.44 -11.10 17.07
CA ALA A 640 -36.63 -10.20 17.90
C ALA A 640 -37.47 -9.42 18.93
N PHE A 641 -38.76 -9.15 18.65
CA PHE A 641 -39.65 -8.56 19.65
C PHE A 641 -40.02 -9.51 20.80
N LEU A 642 -39.90 -10.83 20.61
CA LEU A 642 -40.13 -11.84 21.65
C LEU A 642 -38.84 -12.26 22.37
N ASP A 643 -37.69 -12.06 21.71
CA ASP A 643 -36.36 -12.42 22.18
C ASP A 643 -35.57 -11.20 22.75
N SER A 644 -36.06 -9.97 22.58
CA SER A 644 -35.48 -8.74 23.15
C SER A 644 -35.46 -8.76 24.68
N THR A 645 -34.37 -8.26 25.25
CA THR A 645 -34.16 -8.11 26.71
C THR A 645 -35.02 -6.99 27.32
N ASP A 646 -35.49 -6.01 26.54
CA ASP A 646 -36.32 -4.92 27.04
C ASP A 646 -37.81 -5.35 27.22
N ASP A 647 -38.30 -5.24 28.45
CA ASP A 647 -39.68 -5.57 28.83
C ASP A 647 -40.75 -4.77 28.09
N LYS A 648 -40.49 -3.50 27.75
CA LYS A 648 -41.43 -2.65 27.00
C LYS A 648 -41.52 -3.15 25.55
N VAL A 649 -40.38 -3.46 24.92
CA VAL A 649 -40.31 -4.04 23.58
C VAL A 649 -41.08 -5.38 23.53
N ARG A 650 -40.86 -6.28 24.49
CA ARG A 650 -41.63 -7.54 24.58
C ARG A 650 -43.13 -7.29 24.76
N ASN A 651 -43.52 -6.38 25.67
CA ASN A 651 -44.93 -6.13 25.95
C ASN A 651 -45.69 -5.37 24.84
N LEU A 652 -45.00 -4.57 24.01
CA LEU A 652 -45.58 -3.94 22.80
C LEU A 652 -46.11 -5.01 21.82
N ALA A 653 -45.31 -6.06 21.59
CA ALA A 653 -45.63 -7.08 20.59
C ALA A 653 -46.50 -8.23 21.12
N LYS A 654 -46.42 -8.52 22.42
CA LYS A 654 -47.07 -9.67 23.11
C LYS A 654 -48.54 -9.90 22.72
N LYS A 655 -49.34 -8.83 22.57
CA LYS A 655 -50.77 -8.95 22.25
C LYS A 655 -51.05 -9.46 20.84
N GLU A 656 -50.23 -9.09 19.85
CA GLU A 656 -50.42 -9.47 18.44
C GLU A 656 -49.73 -10.79 18.11
N LEU A 657 -48.61 -11.10 18.77
CA LEU A 657 -47.83 -12.30 18.49
C LEU A 657 -48.29 -13.55 19.27
N GLN A 658 -48.93 -13.41 20.42
CA GLN A 658 -49.42 -14.59 21.17
C GLN A 658 -50.49 -15.43 20.43
N PRO A 659 -51.45 -14.84 19.69
CA PRO A 659 -52.32 -15.62 18.80
C PRO A 659 -51.51 -16.37 17.73
N LEU A 660 -50.65 -15.68 16.98
CA LEU A 660 -49.85 -16.28 15.89
C LEU A 660 -48.94 -17.44 16.36
N LEU A 661 -48.47 -17.42 17.61
CA LEU A 661 -47.75 -18.53 18.25
C LEU A 661 -48.66 -19.72 18.59
N LYS A 662 -49.88 -19.47 19.08
CA LYS A 662 -50.86 -20.53 19.41
C LYS A 662 -51.41 -21.21 18.16
N ASP A 663 -51.64 -20.42 17.12
CA ASP A 663 -52.18 -20.86 15.83
C ASP A 663 -51.13 -21.57 14.95
N GLY A 664 -49.89 -21.71 15.44
CA GLY A 664 -48.76 -22.36 14.74
C GLY A 664 -48.20 -21.59 13.54
N VAL A 665 -48.78 -20.43 13.20
CA VAL A 665 -48.38 -19.57 12.08
C VAL A 665 -46.99 -19.00 12.29
N LEU A 666 -46.65 -18.65 13.53
CA LEU A 666 -45.33 -18.23 13.97
C LEU A 666 -44.69 -19.38 14.78
N LYS A 667 -43.66 -20.03 14.23
CA LYS A 667 -42.95 -21.14 14.93
C LYS A 667 -42.17 -20.61 16.14
N VAL A 668 -42.23 -21.30 17.27
CA VAL A 668 -41.46 -20.95 18.48
C VAL A 668 -39.95 -20.95 18.19
N SER A 669 -39.23 -19.93 18.69
CA SER A 669 -37.77 -19.80 18.61
C SER A 669 -37.07 -20.97 19.33
N GLU A 670 -36.26 -21.75 18.60
CA GLU A 670 -35.67 -23.03 19.05
C GLU A 670 -34.86 -22.92 20.36
N HIS A 671 -34.23 -21.77 20.61
CA HIS A 671 -33.53 -21.46 21.87
C HIS A 671 -34.42 -21.56 23.14
N LYS A 672 -35.75 -21.46 22.98
CA LYS A 672 -36.74 -21.56 24.08
C LYS A 672 -37.36 -22.96 24.22
N GLU A 673 -36.99 -23.93 23.39
CA GLU A 673 -37.27 -25.34 23.67
C GLU A 673 -36.21 -25.98 24.58
N ALA A 674 -34.93 -25.62 24.40
CA ALA A 674 -33.84 -26.11 25.24
C ALA A 674 -34.02 -25.68 26.71
N THR A 675 -34.30 -24.39 26.94
CA THR A 675 -34.56 -23.79 28.27
C THR A 675 -35.94 -24.10 28.86
N LYS A 676 -36.66 -25.07 28.28
CA LYS A 676 -37.89 -25.66 28.83
C LYS A 676 -37.83 -27.19 28.96
N LYS A 677 -36.66 -27.78 28.72
CA LYS A 677 -36.35 -29.22 28.84
C LYS A 677 -35.10 -29.48 29.69
N ALA A 678 -34.66 -28.46 30.42
CA ALA A 678 -33.73 -28.51 31.54
C ALA A 678 -34.50 -28.07 32.78
#